data_AF-A0A815EFZ2-F1
#
_entry.id   AF-A0A815EFZ2-F1
#
_cell.length_a   1.000
_cell.length_b   1.000
_cell.length_c   1.000
_cell.angle_alpha   90.00
_cell.angle_beta   90.00
_cell.angle_gamma   90.00
#
_symmetry.space_group_name_H-M   'P 1'
#
loop_
_entity.id
_entity.type
_entity.pdbx_description
1 polymer ?
#
loop_
_entity_poly.entity_id
_entity_poly.type
_entity_poly.pdbx_seq_one_letter_code
_entity_poly.pdbx_strand_id
1 'polypeptide(L)'
;MANIASRSDFTDDILSFCDDDFYNLVQQQCGAIALEIIKAQDITSISCLLDINNIFDFLHLDSDELIPLKKKAGVILKDGRLIIKTGLEHKVKSFLNNLHCLNQQRSTTSYNSDRSLDMTVPEQLLHMFPFIRTLINCSNLITKSEINFTFFNAMLNNMVRNFITEEQGYRYDSTVRQFASCLYILGGRTAYEFVRLNLPGFLPSVQIIQSDINSFKNHLSEGQFNYDYAHEYFQLNKSTIGFCAEDCTAIIPKITYDTKSNAFIGFSLPLDKNGIPLNSFYSTSSFTRFEEWCSNLSQANLLNACLIQPLSSSTENISPYLLAAFGTDNRFISSDIIARWLHIYEECKTKGIRIIGYAADCDSRYLRAMRISLGFFSSFRYHDRSDLFEIELPSNWSWFFMQPEQLYVCIQDPIHICTKLRNRLLSTTATLVLGNQLISTKPLFYLIDNFSKFDHALVPSDVNVKDRQNFQSCVKISSQNVINMLEHVPDSIGIIIYLKAIQSIRLAYIEKSTSVVDRIFHAWFVVFIFRLWFVWLNSTKKHDLDIAFTKLSRSDISDMEKKKTKRSYFVTYQSYFSMEINAHSLTYLAVLVSEGTLPSEALHTWLQNSQSCESTFRSARSISSISSSGVNFTISQFLSRINKFFMLNDIKTHAHENKLRFPKHHKLSSTLPYASNSSNVMIISKIDIENIVINAFQSAIELFKPINIEEISSSETSISINDLSDKVSRHLDDFWITEDSSRDDKNSDFATESDDELDNDDNTDEYMTLNSSFDTIDDVRECDTGFRLVDNVKEEFSQNYFHINVNGNKKYLHKQTACWYLQNDRCSLSSDRLTRVQGSFFNKIHELIAELLRVQVIPGSICDESELAEVTEITRNHKKSVKSLEIIRNQ
;
A
#
# COMPACT_ATOMS: atom_id res chain seq x y z
N MET A 1 9.71 49.55 -31.81
CA MET A 1 8.43 48.99 -31.36
C MET A 1 7.36 49.44 -32.35
N ALA A 2 6.61 48.52 -32.94
CA ALA A 2 5.35 48.78 -33.65
C ALA A 2 4.62 47.44 -33.81
N ASN A 3 3.39 47.35 -33.32
CA ASN A 3 2.38 46.29 -33.42
C ASN A 3 2.86 44.90 -33.90
N ILE A 4 3.16 44.01 -32.94
CA ILE A 4 2.74 42.61 -33.07
C ILE A 4 1.25 42.61 -32.72
N ALA A 5 0.39 42.30 -33.70
CA ALA A 5 -1.05 42.17 -33.45
C ALA A 5 -1.32 40.96 -32.53
N SER A 6 -2.21 41.13 -31.57
CA SER A 6 -2.67 40.07 -30.68
C SER A 6 -3.58 39.07 -31.42
N ARG A 7 -3.84 37.91 -30.80
CA ARG A 7 -4.79 36.87 -31.29
C ARG A 7 -6.27 37.32 -31.33
N SER A 8 -6.54 38.62 -31.23
CA SER A 8 -7.86 39.24 -31.02
C SER A 8 -8.54 39.74 -32.30
N ASP A 9 -7.77 39.95 -33.37
CA ASP A 9 -8.20 40.84 -34.47
C ASP A 9 -8.87 40.09 -35.64
N PHE A 10 -9.12 38.79 -35.49
CA PHE A 10 -9.85 37.99 -36.47
C PHE A 10 -11.33 37.86 -36.06
N THR A 11 -12.24 38.39 -36.87
CA THR A 11 -13.69 38.19 -36.71
C THR A 11 -14.10 36.79 -37.20
N ASP A 12 -15.15 36.21 -36.60
CA ASP A 12 -15.59 34.83 -36.85
C ASP A 12 -15.94 34.52 -38.32
N ASP A 13 -16.28 35.55 -39.11
CA ASP A 13 -16.67 35.43 -40.51
C ASP A 13 -15.48 35.39 -41.48
N ILE A 14 -14.23 35.59 -41.03
CA ILE A 14 -13.07 35.66 -41.95
C ILE A 14 -12.94 34.41 -42.83
N LEU A 15 -13.31 33.23 -42.32
CA LEU A 15 -13.29 31.98 -43.11
C LEU A 15 -14.26 31.96 -44.31
N SER A 16 -15.17 32.93 -44.46
CA SER A 16 -16.03 33.08 -45.65
C SER A 16 -15.44 33.98 -46.74
N PHE A 17 -14.32 34.67 -46.47
CA PHE A 17 -13.78 35.69 -47.37
C PHE A 17 -13.39 35.13 -48.74
N CYS A 18 -13.87 35.80 -49.78
CA CYS A 18 -13.54 35.59 -51.18
C CYS A 18 -13.14 36.91 -51.85
N ASP A 19 -12.61 36.80 -53.07
CA ASP A 19 -12.25 37.88 -53.98
C ASP A 19 -11.53 39.05 -53.28
N ASP A 20 -12.04 40.28 -53.37
CA ASP A 20 -11.30 41.45 -52.88
C ASP A 20 -11.09 41.46 -51.36
N ASP A 21 -12.00 40.94 -50.54
CA ASP A 21 -11.81 40.86 -49.09
C ASP A 21 -10.74 39.83 -48.70
N PHE A 22 -10.71 38.70 -49.41
CA PHE A 22 -9.62 37.73 -49.31
C PHE A 22 -8.27 38.34 -49.73
N TYR A 23 -8.24 39.03 -50.87
CA TYR A 23 -7.03 39.67 -51.39
C TYR A 23 -6.50 40.78 -50.49
N ASN A 24 -7.39 41.58 -49.90
CA ASN A 24 -7.04 42.61 -48.91
C ASN A 24 -6.40 41.98 -47.66
N LEU A 25 -7.00 40.90 -47.11
CA LEU A 25 -6.44 40.19 -45.96
C LEU A 25 -5.06 39.57 -46.26
N VAL A 26 -4.91 38.93 -47.42
CA VAL A 26 -3.62 38.39 -47.90
C VAL A 26 -2.56 39.48 -48.02
N GLN A 27 -2.92 40.64 -48.58
CA GLN A 27 -2.01 41.78 -48.71
C GLN A 27 -1.61 42.37 -47.35
N GLN A 28 -2.53 42.44 -46.39
CA GLN A 28 -2.27 42.93 -45.04
C GLN A 28 -1.35 41.98 -44.24
N GLN A 29 -1.61 40.67 -44.28
CA GLN A 29 -0.92 39.70 -43.44
C GLN A 29 0.39 39.17 -44.07
N CYS A 30 0.37 38.86 -45.37
CA CYS A 30 1.51 38.27 -46.08
C CYS A 30 2.32 39.29 -46.91
N GLY A 31 1.67 40.38 -47.35
CA GLY A 31 2.28 41.43 -48.18
C GLY A 31 2.07 41.24 -49.68
N ALA A 32 2.26 42.30 -50.46
CA ALA A 32 1.93 42.35 -51.88
C ALA A 32 2.57 41.24 -52.76
N ILE A 33 3.77 40.76 -52.42
CA ILE A 33 4.42 39.66 -53.18
C ILE A 33 3.67 38.33 -52.99
N ALA A 34 3.12 38.07 -51.80
CA ALA A 34 2.27 36.91 -51.58
C ALA A 34 0.90 37.07 -52.27
N LEU A 35 0.37 38.30 -52.34
CA LEU A 35 -0.84 38.57 -53.11
C LEU A 35 -0.63 38.30 -54.61
N GLU A 36 0.46 38.77 -55.20
CA GLU A 36 0.79 38.48 -56.60
C GLU A 36 0.92 36.97 -56.86
N ILE A 37 1.51 36.22 -55.92
CA ILE A 37 1.62 34.75 -55.96
C ILE A 37 0.25 34.05 -55.92
N ILE A 38 -0.66 34.54 -55.08
CA ILE A 38 -2.00 33.97 -54.90
C ILE A 38 -2.89 34.30 -56.10
N LYS A 39 -2.83 35.54 -56.62
CA LYS A 39 -3.51 35.93 -57.87
C LYS A 39 -2.97 35.21 -59.10
N ALA A 40 -1.67 34.91 -59.17
CA ALA A 40 -1.08 34.14 -60.28
C ALA A 40 -1.41 32.64 -60.26
N GLN A 41 -2.23 32.17 -59.32
CA GLN A 41 -2.75 30.80 -59.22
C GLN A 41 -4.29 30.75 -59.24
N ASP A 42 -4.95 31.87 -59.57
CA ASP A 42 -6.42 32.04 -59.53
C ASP A 42 -7.08 31.59 -58.22
N ILE A 43 -6.35 31.68 -57.10
CA ILE A 43 -6.87 31.40 -55.76
C ILE A 43 -7.74 32.60 -55.34
N THR A 44 -9.06 32.42 -55.29
CA THR A 44 -10.03 33.49 -54.98
C THR A 44 -10.62 33.43 -53.57
N SER A 45 -10.30 32.45 -52.74
CA SER A 45 -10.88 32.35 -51.39
C SER A 45 -9.96 31.68 -50.36
N ILE A 46 -10.29 31.85 -49.08
CA ILE A 46 -9.61 31.16 -47.98
C ILE A 46 -9.79 29.64 -48.03
N SER A 47 -10.94 29.13 -48.50
CA SER A 47 -11.12 27.67 -48.68
C SER A 47 -10.10 27.14 -49.68
N CYS A 48 -10.05 27.74 -50.88
CA CYS A 48 -9.09 27.35 -51.93
C CYS A 48 -7.63 27.49 -51.47
N LEU A 49 -7.32 28.47 -50.62
CA LEU A 49 -5.99 28.65 -50.04
C LEU A 49 -5.62 27.57 -49.01
N LEU A 50 -6.59 27.10 -48.21
CA LEU A 50 -6.39 26.07 -47.19
C LEU A 50 -6.23 24.65 -47.77
N ASP A 51 -6.74 24.42 -48.98
CA ASP A 51 -6.61 23.15 -49.72
C ASP A 51 -5.23 22.99 -50.42
N ILE A 52 -4.37 24.03 -50.40
CA ILE A 52 -3.08 24.05 -51.12
C ILE A 52 -1.91 23.87 -50.15
N ASN A 53 -1.22 22.71 -50.25
CA ASN A 53 -0.08 22.35 -49.42
C ASN A 53 1.09 23.36 -49.44
N ASN A 54 1.37 23.97 -50.61
CA ASN A 54 2.42 24.98 -50.74
C ASN A 54 2.20 25.92 -51.95
N ILE A 55 1.81 27.17 -51.69
CA ILE A 55 1.57 28.18 -52.73
C ILE A 55 2.82 28.62 -53.51
N PHE A 56 4.01 28.13 -53.15
CA PHE A 56 5.25 28.44 -53.87
C PHE A 56 5.60 27.39 -54.94
N ASP A 57 4.99 26.20 -54.95
CA ASP A 57 5.39 25.09 -55.84
C ASP A 57 5.26 25.45 -57.33
N PHE A 58 4.22 26.21 -57.71
CA PHE A 58 4.03 26.65 -59.10
C PHE A 58 5.18 27.54 -59.63
N LEU A 59 5.96 28.19 -58.75
CA LEU A 59 7.14 28.99 -59.17
C LEU A 59 8.29 28.11 -59.70
N HIS A 60 8.21 26.79 -59.52
CA HIS A 60 9.15 25.83 -60.12
C HIS A 60 8.77 25.41 -61.55
N LEU A 61 7.57 25.75 -62.05
CA LEU A 61 7.16 25.52 -63.44
C LEU A 61 8.01 26.35 -64.40
N ASP A 62 8.41 25.77 -65.53
CA ASP A 62 9.22 26.47 -66.54
C ASP A 62 8.31 27.31 -67.46
N SER A 63 8.33 28.62 -67.25
CA SER A 63 7.51 29.61 -67.97
C SER A 63 8.14 30.99 -67.86
N ASP A 64 8.24 31.69 -69.00
CA ASP A 64 8.73 33.07 -69.09
C ASP A 64 7.85 34.05 -68.31
N GLU A 65 6.53 33.81 -68.28
CA GLU A 65 5.54 34.65 -67.59
C GLU A 65 5.76 34.68 -66.07
N LEU A 66 6.34 33.60 -65.52
CA LEU A 66 6.68 33.52 -64.10
C LEU A 66 8.01 34.20 -63.77
N ILE A 67 8.91 34.48 -64.74
CA ILE A 67 10.25 35.05 -64.47
C ILE A 67 10.20 36.37 -63.66
N PRO A 68 9.29 37.33 -63.92
CA PRO A 68 9.15 38.53 -63.08
C PRO A 68 8.77 38.20 -61.64
N LEU A 69 7.87 37.23 -61.45
CA LEU A 69 7.35 36.82 -60.13
C LEU A 69 8.40 36.03 -59.34
N LYS A 70 9.14 35.11 -59.99
CA LYS A 70 10.30 34.41 -59.40
C LYS A 70 11.35 35.38 -58.87
N LYS A 71 11.64 36.46 -59.62
CA LYS A 71 12.57 37.55 -59.19
C LYS A 71 12.04 38.37 -58.00
N LYS A 72 10.72 38.55 -57.87
CA LYS A 72 10.09 39.17 -56.69
C LYS A 72 10.11 38.23 -55.47
N ALA A 73 9.70 36.97 -55.65
CA ALA A 73 9.53 35.99 -54.58
C ALA A 73 10.84 35.46 -53.99
N GLY A 74 11.89 35.32 -54.80
CA GLY A 74 13.10 34.59 -54.44
C GLY A 74 14.40 35.15 -55.03
N VAL A 75 15.41 34.30 -55.05
CA VAL A 75 16.70 34.48 -55.74
C VAL A 75 16.88 33.29 -56.67
N ILE A 76 17.13 33.56 -57.95
CA ILE A 76 17.45 32.52 -58.95
C ILE A 76 18.96 32.30 -58.93
N LEU A 77 19.39 31.07 -58.69
CA LEU A 77 20.78 30.65 -58.69
C LEU A 77 21.34 30.54 -60.12
N LYS A 78 22.68 30.45 -60.23
CA LYS A 78 23.39 30.27 -61.51
C LYS A 78 23.07 28.95 -62.23
N ASP A 79 22.47 27.98 -61.52
CA ASP A 79 22.01 26.69 -62.04
C ASP A 79 20.50 26.67 -62.33
N GLY A 80 19.84 27.84 -62.31
CA GLY A 80 18.41 28.00 -62.58
C GLY A 80 17.49 27.75 -61.37
N ARG A 81 17.98 27.17 -60.26
CA ARG A 81 17.15 26.87 -59.10
C ARG A 81 16.69 28.15 -58.38
N LEU A 82 15.41 28.18 -58.00
CA LEU A 82 14.81 29.26 -57.22
C LEU A 82 14.92 28.96 -55.72
N ILE A 83 15.44 29.92 -54.94
CA ILE A 83 15.32 29.95 -53.47
C ILE A 83 14.31 31.03 -53.10
N ILE A 84 13.20 30.67 -52.45
CA ILE A 84 12.21 31.63 -51.93
C ILE A 84 12.82 32.46 -50.80
N LYS A 85 12.44 33.74 -50.68
CA LYS A 85 12.88 34.58 -49.55
C LYS A 85 12.24 34.05 -48.26
N THR A 86 13.06 33.57 -47.33
CA THR A 86 12.60 32.97 -46.05
C THR A 86 11.64 33.86 -45.25
N GLY A 87 11.81 35.19 -45.29
CA GLY A 87 10.89 36.14 -44.66
C GLY A 87 9.52 36.29 -45.34
N LEU A 88 9.37 35.89 -46.61
CA LEU A 88 8.09 35.76 -47.31
C LEU A 88 7.44 34.42 -46.96
N GLU A 89 8.22 33.35 -47.03
CA GLU A 89 7.80 31.98 -46.69
C GLU A 89 7.28 31.87 -45.25
N HIS A 90 8.00 32.44 -44.28
CA HIS A 90 7.58 32.47 -42.88
C HIS A 90 6.27 33.23 -42.66
N LYS A 91 6.02 34.34 -43.37
CA LYS A 91 4.77 35.09 -43.26
C LYS A 91 3.58 34.27 -43.76
N VAL A 92 3.73 33.65 -44.94
CA VAL A 92 2.72 32.77 -45.52
C VAL A 92 2.44 31.57 -44.60
N LYS A 93 3.46 30.86 -44.14
CA LYS A 93 3.30 29.72 -43.21
C LYS A 93 2.64 30.13 -41.88
N SER A 94 2.99 31.29 -41.33
CA SER A 94 2.34 31.83 -40.12
C SER A 94 0.85 32.15 -40.35
N PHE A 95 0.51 32.76 -41.49
CA PHE A 95 -0.87 33.08 -41.86
C PHE A 95 -1.71 31.81 -42.08
N LEU A 96 -1.21 30.84 -42.84
CA LEU A 96 -1.87 29.53 -43.05
C LEU A 96 -2.11 28.82 -41.71
N ASN A 97 -1.09 28.74 -40.84
CA ASN A 97 -1.21 28.12 -39.52
C ASN A 97 -2.30 28.77 -38.65
N ASN A 98 -2.46 30.09 -38.71
CA ASN A 98 -3.54 30.80 -38.01
C ASN A 98 -4.91 30.47 -38.61
N LEU A 99 -5.05 30.42 -39.93
CA LEU A 99 -6.31 30.05 -40.60
C LEU A 99 -6.71 28.59 -40.34
N HIS A 100 -5.77 27.63 -40.38
CA HIS A 100 -6.03 26.24 -39.99
C HIS A 100 -6.48 26.14 -38.52
N CYS A 101 -5.89 26.93 -37.61
CA CYS A 101 -6.29 26.98 -36.21
C CYS A 101 -7.74 27.49 -36.04
N LEU A 102 -8.12 28.56 -36.74
CA LEU A 102 -9.49 29.08 -36.75
C LEU A 102 -10.49 28.05 -37.32
N ASN A 103 -10.13 27.35 -38.41
CA ASN A 103 -10.98 26.32 -39.01
C ASN A 103 -11.18 25.11 -38.06
N GLN A 104 -10.14 24.71 -37.34
CA GLN A 104 -10.25 23.69 -36.27
C GLN A 104 -11.13 24.16 -35.12
N GLN A 105 -11.05 25.44 -34.71
CA GLN A 105 -11.91 26.00 -33.66
C GLN A 105 -13.39 26.01 -34.08
N ARG A 106 -13.70 26.46 -35.31
CA ARG A 106 -15.06 26.42 -35.89
C ARG A 106 -15.59 24.98 -36.01
N SER A 107 -14.72 24.02 -36.29
CA SER A 107 -15.06 22.59 -36.25
C SER A 107 -15.47 22.16 -34.83
N THR A 108 -14.72 22.54 -33.79
CA THR A 108 -15.04 22.14 -32.40
C THR A 108 -16.33 22.75 -31.83
N THR A 109 -16.77 23.93 -32.28
CA THR A 109 -18.04 24.52 -31.83
C THR A 109 -19.27 23.93 -32.51
N SER A 110 -19.13 23.24 -33.65
CA SER A 110 -20.23 22.55 -34.33
C SER A 110 -20.58 21.16 -33.76
N TYR A 111 -19.77 20.63 -32.84
CA TYR A 111 -19.73 19.20 -32.48
C TYR A 111 -20.84 18.68 -31.53
N ASN A 112 -21.99 19.36 -31.46
CA ASN A 112 -23.16 18.94 -30.66
C ASN A 112 -24.32 18.34 -31.48
N SER A 113 -24.20 18.27 -32.81
CA SER A 113 -25.13 17.57 -33.70
C SER A 113 -24.38 16.70 -34.70
N ASP A 114 -24.97 15.56 -35.07
CA ASP A 114 -24.50 14.55 -36.02
C ASP A 114 -23.12 13.92 -35.77
N ARG A 115 -23.15 12.76 -35.09
CA ARG A 115 -22.00 11.86 -35.00
C ARG A 115 -21.89 10.98 -36.25
N SER A 116 -20.98 11.34 -37.15
CA SER A 116 -20.26 10.36 -37.97
C SER A 116 -18.75 10.52 -37.74
N LEU A 117 -18.03 9.41 -37.54
CA LEU A 117 -16.56 9.45 -37.40
C LEU A 117 -15.93 9.39 -38.80
N ASP A 118 -15.84 10.55 -39.45
CA ASP A 118 -15.11 10.69 -40.70
C ASP A 118 -13.61 10.89 -40.41
N MET A 119 -12.97 9.82 -39.92
CA MET A 119 -11.53 9.77 -39.70
C MET A 119 -10.81 9.59 -41.05
N THR A 120 -10.29 10.68 -41.60
CA THR A 120 -9.41 10.69 -42.78
C THR A 120 -8.04 10.08 -42.48
N VAL A 121 -7.99 8.75 -42.36
CA VAL A 121 -6.77 7.99 -42.11
C VAL A 121 -5.97 7.82 -43.41
N PRO A 122 -4.68 8.20 -43.47
CA PRO A 122 -3.87 8.06 -44.69
C PRO A 122 -3.84 6.62 -45.22
N GLU A 123 -4.08 6.44 -46.51
CA GLU A 123 -4.20 5.11 -47.12
C GLU A 123 -2.93 4.26 -46.98
N GLN A 124 -1.77 4.93 -46.95
CA GLN A 124 -0.45 4.34 -46.65
C GLN A 124 -0.40 3.66 -45.27
N LEU A 125 -1.04 4.25 -44.25
CA LEU A 125 -1.13 3.71 -42.88
C LEU A 125 -1.97 2.42 -42.87
N LEU A 126 -3.11 2.45 -43.59
CA LEU A 126 -4.00 1.29 -43.76
C LEU A 126 -3.33 0.14 -44.54
N HIS A 127 -2.33 0.45 -45.38
CA HIS A 127 -1.52 -0.52 -46.12
C HIS A 127 -0.36 -1.11 -45.29
N MET A 128 0.33 -0.29 -44.49
CA MET A 128 1.41 -0.75 -43.61
C MET A 128 0.90 -1.60 -42.45
N PHE A 129 -0.27 -1.28 -41.91
CA PHE A 129 -0.84 -1.95 -40.74
C PHE A 129 -2.29 -2.41 -40.98
N PRO A 130 -2.50 -3.56 -41.66
CA PRO A 130 -3.83 -4.08 -41.96
C PRO A 130 -4.75 -4.23 -40.74
N PHE A 131 -4.18 -4.49 -39.55
CA PHE A 131 -4.97 -4.57 -38.31
C PHE A 131 -5.61 -3.23 -37.92
N ILE A 132 -4.97 -2.09 -38.22
CA ILE A 132 -5.54 -0.76 -37.93
C ILE A 132 -6.75 -0.52 -38.84
N ARG A 133 -6.67 -0.93 -40.12
CA ARG A 133 -7.82 -0.95 -41.05
C ARG A 133 -8.97 -1.81 -40.51
N THR A 134 -8.68 -2.98 -39.94
CA THR A 134 -9.69 -3.81 -39.27
C THR A 134 -10.30 -3.10 -38.05
N LEU A 135 -9.48 -2.47 -37.19
CA LEU A 135 -9.97 -1.77 -35.99
C LEU A 135 -10.85 -0.56 -36.32
N ILE A 136 -10.52 0.22 -37.37
CA ILE A 136 -11.35 1.34 -37.84
C ILE A 136 -12.65 0.84 -38.48
N ASN A 137 -12.60 -0.24 -39.27
CA ASN A 137 -13.81 -0.88 -39.76
C ASN A 137 -14.70 -1.39 -38.60
N CYS A 138 -14.09 -1.90 -37.52
CA CYS A 138 -14.80 -2.28 -36.30
C CYS A 138 -15.39 -1.06 -35.57
N SER A 139 -14.67 0.07 -35.41
CA SER A 139 -15.26 1.28 -34.80
C SER A 139 -16.46 1.79 -35.61
N ASN A 140 -16.37 1.73 -36.94
CA ASN A 140 -17.43 2.22 -37.86
C ASN A 140 -18.63 1.25 -37.98
N LEU A 141 -18.52 0.04 -37.42
CA LEU A 141 -19.62 -0.87 -37.15
C LEU A 141 -20.18 -0.67 -35.72
N ILE A 142 -19.30 -0.47 -34.73
CA ILE A 142 -19.65 -0.24 -33.33
C ILE A 142 -20.44 1.06 -33.14
N THR A 143 -20.11 2.14 -33.87
CA THR A 143 -20.84 3.42 -33.84
C THR A 143 -22.27 3.35 -34.37
N LYS A 144 -22.63 2.26 -35.08
CA LYS A 144 -24.01 1.97 -35.49
C LYS A 144 -24.81 1.20 -34.43
N SER A 145 -24.16 0.82 -33.33
CA SER A 145 -24.81 0.37 -32.09
C SER A 145 -24.80 1.49 -31.06
N GLU A 146 -25.76 1.49 -30.14
CA GLU A 146 -25.85 2.51 -29.08
C GLU A 146 -24.72 2.40 -28.01
N ILE A 147 -23.81 1.43 -28.15
CA ILE A 147 -22.79 1.09 -27.16
C ILE A 147 -21.52 1.91 -27.40
N ASN A 148 -21.43 3.07 -26.75
CA ASN A 148 -20.29 3.99 -26.87
C ASN A 148 -19.03 3.51 -26.12
N PHE A 149 -18.15 2.77 -26.79
CA PHE A 149 -16.84 2.34 -26.27
C PHE A 149 -15.80 3.50 -26.22
N THR A 150 -16.06 4.47 -25.36
CA THR A 150 -15.24 5.69 -25.15
C THR A 150 -13.72 5.46 -25.11
N PHE A 151 -13.21 4.51 -24.32
CA PHE A 151 -11.77 4.20 -24.26
C PHE A 151 -11.20 3.69 -25.60
N PHE A 152 -11.95 2.85 -26.32
CA PHE A 152 -11.54 2.33 -27.64
C PHE A 152 -11.42 3.45 -28.67
N ASN A 153 -12.34 4.42 -28.64
CA ASN A 153 -12.28 5.61 -29.48
C ASN A 153 -11.08 6.50 -29.11
N ALA A 154 -10.79 6.70 -27.81
CA ALA A 154 -9.61 7.44 -27.35
C ALA A 154 -8.28 6.78 -27.77
N MET A 155 -8.22 5.44 -27.71
CA MET A 155 -7.10 4.64 -28.23
C MET A 155 -6.88 4.88 -29.73
N LEU A 156 -7.92 4.72 -30.55
CA LEU A 156 -7.82 4.89 -32.01
C LEU A 156 -7.44 6.33 -32.41
N ASN A 157 -8.03 7.32 -31.75
CA ASN A 157 -7.73 8.73 -31.99
C ASN A 157 -6.27 9.07 -31.63
N ASN A 158 -5.72 8.53 -30.53
CA ASN A 158 -4.29 8.66 -30.22
C ASN A 158 -3.42 7.98 -31.28
N MET A 159 -3.71 6.72 -31.64
CA MET A 159 -2.90 5.98 -32.63
C MET A 159 -2.82 6.71 -33.97
N VAL A 160 -3.97 7.10 -34.54
CA VAL A 160 -4.01 7.77 -35.84
C VAL A 160 -3.39 9.17 -35.78
N ARG A 161 -3.68 9.98 -34.75
CA ARG A 161 -3.03 11.30 -34.59
C ARG A 161 -1.51 11.17 -34.50
N ASN A 162 -1.03 10.27 -33.64
CA ASN A 162 0.40 10.14 -33.39
C ASN A 162 1.14 9.60 -34.62
N PHE A 163 0.54 8.68 -35.39
CA PHE A 163 1.14 8.21 -36.64
C PHE A 163 1.30 9.29 -37.71
N ILE A 164 0.42 10.31 -37.73
CA ILE A 164 0.50 11.44 -38.67
C ILE A 164 1.56 12.47 -38.23
N THR A 165 1.96 12.47 -36.95
CA THR A 165 3.03 13.32 -36.42
C THR A 165 4.39 12.63 -36.43
N GLU A 166 5.48 13.41 -36.50
CA GLU A 166 6.83 12.91 -36.19
C GLU A 166 6.91 12.40 -34.73
N GLU A 167 7.81 11.46 -34.43
CA GLU A 167 7.88 10.79 -33.11
C GLU A 167 8.05 11.75 -31.93
N GLN A 168 8.72 12.88 -32.13
CA GLN A 168 8.90 13.92 -31.10
C GLN A 168 7.62 14.72 -30.81
N GLY A 169 6.61 14.63 -31.68
CA GLY A 169 5.32 15.32 -31.57
C GLY A 169 4.20 14.51 -30.92
N TYR A 170 4.43 13.24 -30.55
CA TYR A 170 3.39 12.32 -30.06
C TYR A 170 2.67 12.86 -28.80
N ARG A 171 1.33 12.84 -28.82
CA ARG A 171 0.48 13.29 -27.70
C ARG A 171 -0.48 12.19 -27.30
N TYR A 172 -0.77 12.09 -26.01
CA TYR A 172 -1.61 11.03 -25.46
C TYR A 172 -2.75 11.61 -24.64
N ASP A 173 -3.97 11.23 -25.02
CA ASP A 173 -5.18 11.39 -24.21
C ASP A 173 -4.99 10.91 -22.75
N SER A 174 -5.61 11.60 -21.79
CA SER A 174 -5.49 11.31 -20.36
C SER A 174 -5.96 9.89 -20.00
N THR A 175 -7.06 9.42 -20.59
CA THR A 175 -7.58 8.05 -20.40
C THR A 175 -6.58 6.99 -20.83
N VAL A 176 -5.83 7.27 -21.92
CA VAL A 176 -4.80 6.37 -22.43
C VAL A 176 -3.53 6.43 -21.59
N ARG A 177 -3.15 7.59 -21.03
CA ARG A 177 -2.07 7.67 -20.03
C ARG A 177 -2.41 6.91 -18.74
N GLN A 178 -3.63 7.05 -18.22
CA GLN A 178 -4.12 6.27 -17.08
C GLN A 178 -4.09 4.77 -17.37
N PHE A 179 -4.62 4.34 -18.52
CA PHE A 179 -4.54 2.93 -18.95
C PHE A 179 -3.09 2.44 -19.08
N ALA A 180 -2.22 3.23 -19.69
CA ALA A 180 -0.81 2.91 -19.87
C ALA A 180 -0.08 2.74 -18.52
N SER A 181 -0.34 3.64 -17.56
CA SER A 181 0.12 3.54 -16.18
C SER A 181 -0.39 2.27 -15.49
N CYS A 182 -1.68 1.96 -15.60
CA CYS A 182 -2.24 0.72 -15.07
C CYS A 182 -1.60 -0.52 -15.69
N LEU A 183 -1.40 -0.55 -17.02
CA LEU A 183 -0.77 -1.66 -17.73
C LEU A 183 0.71 -1.83 -17.34
N TYR A 184 1.47 -0.74 -17.20
CA TYR A 184 2.87 -0.77 -16.78
C TYR A 184 3.05 -1.28 -15.35
N ILE A 185 2.13 -0.92 -14.44
CA ILE A 185 2.22 -1.33 -13.03
C ILE A 185 1.68 -2.75 -12.82
N LEU A 186 0.56 -3.12 -13.44
CA LEU A 186 -0.10 -4.42 -13.24
C LEU A 186 0.44 -5.54 -14.15
N GLY A 187 0.85 -5.22 -15.38
CA GLY A 187 1.47 -6.16 -16.32
C GLY A 187 3.00 -6.14 -16.31
N GLY A 188 3.61 -5.16 -15.63
CA GLY A 188 5.05 -4.97 -15.60
C GLY A 188 5.63 -4.44 -16.91
N ARG A 189 6.92 -4.05 -16.86
CA ARG A 189 7.63 -3.45 -18.00
C ARG A 189 7.63 -4.34 -19.25
N THR A 190 7.77 -5.66 -19.13
CA THR A 190 7.84 -6.57 -20.28
C THR A 190 6.54 -6.62 -21.06
N ALA A 191 5.38 -6.75 -20.38
CA ALA A 191 4.08 -6.73 -21.06
C ALA A 191 3.79 -5.34 -21.66
N TYR A 192 4.16 -4.27 -20.95
CA TYR A 192 4.02 -2.90 -21.43
C TYR A 192 4.82 -2.63 -22.71
N GLU A 193 6.11 -2.95 -22.73
CA GLU A 193 6.97 -2.77 -23.89
C GLU A 193 6.53 -3.67 -25.05
N PHE A 194 6.10 -4.91 -24.78
CA PHE A 194 5.53 -5.79 -25.81
C PHE A 194 4.30 -5.16 -26.48
N VAL A 195 3.35 -4.63 -25.71
CA VAL A 195 2.17 -3.96 -26.29
C VAL A 195 2.57 -2.66 -27.01
N ARG A 196 3.50 -1.87 -26.46
CA ARG A 196 3.97 -0.61 -27.07
C ARG A 196 4.65 -0.82 -28.42
N LEU A 197 5.50 -1.85 -28.54
CA LEU A 197 6.22 -2.17 -29.77
C LEU A 197 5.31 -2.76 -30.87
N ASN A 198 4.22 -3.44 -30.49
CA ASN A 198 3.26 -4.01 -31.45
C ASN A 198 2.11 -3.04 -31.81
N LEU A 199 1.87 -2.00 -31.01
CA LEU A 199 0.84 -0.97 -31.24
C LEU A 199 1.47 0.44 -31.28
N PRO A 200 2.15 0.81 -32.39
CA PRO A 200 2.78 2.13 -32.52
C PRO A 200 1.77 3.26 -32.37
N GLY A 201 2.19 4.38 -31.77
CA GLY A 201 1.36 5.55 -31.48
C GLY A 201 0.35 5.40 -30.34
N PHE A 202 0.10 4.18 -29.82
CA PHE A 202 -0.87 3.94 -28.74
C PHE A 202 -0.32 4.32 -27.35
N LEU A 203 0.80 3.71 -26.94
CA LEU A 203 1.33 3.80 -25.59
C LEU A 203 2.55 4.75 -25.49
N PRO A 204 2.63 5.61 -24.45
CA PRO A 204 3.81 6.44 -24.17
C PRO A 204 5.11 5.65 -24.04
N SER A 205 6.26 6.33 -24.11
CA SER A 205 7.53 5.70 -23.74
C SER A 205 7.57 5.39 -22.25
N VAL A 206 8.36 4.39 -21.84
CA VAL A 206 8.57 4.08 -20.40
C VAL A 206 9.18 5.27 -19.64
N GLN A 207 9.93 6.16 -20.32
CA GLN A 207 10.38 7.43 -19.72
C GLN A 207 9.21 8.35 -19.36
N ILE A 208 8.20 8.48 -20.23
CA ILE A 208 6.99 9.27 -19.93
C ILE A 208 6.22 8.62 -18.77
N ILE A 209 5.95 7.32 -18.80
CA ILE A 209 5.22 6.65 -17.70
C ILE A 209 5.99 6.71 -16.38
N GLN A 210 7.32 6.56 -16.40
CA GLN A 210 8.12 6.70 -15.18
C GLN A 210 8.19 8.15 -14.71
N SER A 211 8.14 9.14 -15.60
CA SER A 211 7.95 10.56 -15.24
C SER A 211 6.57 10.81 -14.63
N ASP A 212 5.51 10.20 -15.16
CA ASP A 212 4.15 10.30 -14.63
C ASP A 212 4.05 9.67 -13.23
N ILE A 213 4.69 8.51 -13.00
CA ILE A 213 4.83 7.89 -11.67
C ILE A 213 5.68 8.76 -10.73
N ASN A 214 6.76 9.36 -11.22
CA ASN A 214 7.68 10.16 -10.40
C ASN A 214 7.19 11.59 -10.13
N SER A 215 6.22 12.09 -10.91
CA SER A 215 5.55 13.38 -10.70
C SER A 215 4.17 13.22 -10.06
N PHE A 216 3.69 11.98 -9.88
CA PHE A 216 2.52 11.71 -9.04
C PHE A 216 2.78 12.25 -7.63
N LYS A 217 1.82 13.03 -7.11
CA LYS A 217 2.02 14.05 -6.06
C LYS A 217 2.51 13.54 -4.69
N ASN A 218 2.69 12.24 -4.47
CA ASN A 218 2.75 11.65 -3.13
C ASN A 218 4.07 10.92 -2.80
N HIS A 219 5.18 11.64 -2.97
CA HIS A 219 6.50 11.20 -2.51
C HIS A 219 6.57 11.18 -0.97
N LEU A 220 6.52 9.98 -0.40
CA LEU A 220 6.68 9.74 1.03
C LEU A 220 8.13 9.37 1.35
N SER A 221 8.78 10.12 2.24
CA SER A 221 10.09 9.78 2.81
C SER A 221 9.93 8.85 4.02
N GLU A 222 10.99 8.15 4.43
CA GLU A 222 10.94 7.29 5.61
C GLU A 222 10.62 8.11 6.88
N GLY A 223 9.58 7.70 7.63
CA GLY A 223 9.13 8.41 8.83
C GLY A 223 8.43 9.74 8.57
N GLN A 224 8.18 10.12 7.31
CA GLN A 224 7.40 11.31 6.99
C GLN A 224 5.91 11.04 7.19
N PHE A 225 5.23 11.91 7.93
CA PHE A 225 3.77 11.93 8.04
C PHE A 225 3.20 13.00 7.12
N ASN A 226 2.31 12.60 6.19
CA ASN A 226 1.87 13.46 5.10
C ASN A 226 0.41 13.94 5.26
N TYR A 227 0.22 14.88 6.19
CA TYR A 227 -1.08 15.46 6.53
C TYR A 227 -1.64 16.42 5.48
N ASP A 228 -0.80 17.07 4.67
CA ASP A 228 -1.25 18.00 3.62
C ASP A 228 -1.97 17.27 2.49
N TYR A 229 -1.35 16.22 1.93
CA TYR A 229 -1.99 15.42 0.90
C TYR A 229 -3.10 14.50 1.44
N ALA A 230 -3.08 14.16 2.74
CA ALA A 230 -4.24 13.56 3.40
C ALA A 230 -5.46 14.50 3.36
N HIS A 231 -5.27 15.80 3.60
CA HIS A 231 -6.33 16.80 3.46
C HIS A 231 -6.82 16.94 2.01
N GLU A 232 -5.92 17.05 1.02
CA GLU A 232 -6.33 17.03 -0.41
C GLU A 232 -7.17 15.79 -0.74
N TYR A 233 -6.74 14.60 -0.28
CA TYR A 233 -7.44 13.34 -0.53
C TYR A 233 -8.83 13.28 0.12
N PHE A 234 -8.98 13.78 1.36
CA PHE A 234 -10.26 13.82 2.06
C PHE A 234 -11.24 14.82 1.42
N GLN A 235 -10.76 15.99 0.97
CA GLN A 235 -11.58 16.97 0.23
C GLN A 235 -12.08 16.41 -1.11
N LEU A 236 -11.20 15.77 -1.90
CA LEU A 236 -11.57 15.12 -3.16
C LEU A 236 -12.65 14.05 -2.96
N ASN A 237 -12.51 13.21 -1.92
CA ASN A 237 -13.45 12.14 -1.57
C ASN A 237 -14.66 12.61 -0.73
N LYS A 238 -14.81 13.93 -0.53
CA LYS A 238 -15.93 14.58 0.20
C LYS A 238 -16.16 13.98 1.60
N SER A 239 -15.08 13.72 2.32
CA SER A 239 -15.08 13.13 3.65
C SER A 239 -14.44 14.09 4.66
N THR A 240 -15.03 14.17 5.86
CA THR A 240 -14.51 14.94 7.01
C THR A 240 -14.20 14.06 8.22
N ILE A 241 -14.53 12.76 8.16
CA ILE A 241 -14.28 11.78 9.22
C ILE A 241 -13.45 10.61 8.69
N GLY A 242 -12.50 10.14 9.48
CA GLY A 242 -11.59 9.05 9.11
C GLY A 242 -11.39 8.03 10.21
N PHE A 243 -11.02 6.81 9.82
CA PHE A 243 -10.58 5.76 10.72
C PHE A 243 -9.11 5.43 10.41
N CYS A 244 -8.25 5.42 11.41
CA CYS A 244 -6.83 5.15 11.22
C CYS A 244 -6.53 3.66 11.47
N ALA A 245 -5.59 3.11 10.74
CA ALA A 245 -5.11 1.74 10.88
C ALA A 245 -3.58 1.74 10.92
N GLU A 246 -3.00 0.97 11.83
CA GLU A 246 -1.56 0.84 12.01
C GLU A 246 -1.17 -0.64 12.11
N ASP A 247 -0.12 -1.05 11.38
CA ASP A 247 0.34 -2.44 11.37
C ASP A 247 1.82 -2.53 10.96
N CYS A 248 2.46 -3.68 11.19
CA CYS A 248 3.85 -3.94 10.87
C CYS A 248 4.03 -5.17 9.96
N THR A 249 4.90 -5.06 8.94
CA THR A 249 5.29 -6.19 8.08
C THR A 249 6.78 -6.49 8.17
N ALA A 250 7.14 -7.77 8.10
CA ALA A 250 8.53 -8.19 7.90
C ALA A 250 9.08 -7.63 6.57
N ILE A 251 10.37 -7.29 6.59
CA ILE A 251 11.15 -6.72 5.48
C ILE A 251 12.55 -7.36 5.42
N ILE A 252 13.36 -6.99 4.42
CA ILE A 252 14.73 -7.47 4.24
C ILE A 252 15.75 -6.49 4.87
N PRO A 253 16.49 -6.96 5.89
CA PRO A 253 17.83 -6.55 6.33
C PRO A 253 18.73 -5.76 5.37
N LYS A 254 18.49 -4.47 5.08
CA LYS A 254 19.35 -3.72 4.14
C LYS A 254 19.34 -2.20 4.38
N ILE A 255 20.53 -1.61 4.37
CA ILE A 255 20.75 -0.16 4.44
C ILE A 255 20.96 0.36 3.01
N THR A 256 20.33 1.48 2.70
CA THR A 256 20.40 2.14 1.39
C THR A 256 20.50 3.65 1.56
N TYR A 257 21.15 4.33 0.62
CA TYR A 257 21.23 5.78 0.61
C TYR A 257 20.17 6.36 -0.32
N ASP A 258 19.30 7.23 0.20
CA ASP A 258 18.39 8.01 -0.63
C ASP A 258 18.98 9.39 -0.95
N THR A 259 19.08 9.68 -2.25
CA THR A 259 19.60 10.94 -2.78
C THR A 259 18.63 12.11 -2.62
N LYS A 260 17.34 11.86 -2.34
CA LYS A 260 16.32 12.92 -2.16
C LYS A 260 16.32 13.49 -0.75
N SER A 261 16.32 12.61 0.27
CA SER A 261 16.43 12.98 1.69
C SER A 261 17.87 13.21 2.16
N ASN A 262 18.88 12.77 1.39
CA ASN A 262 20.29 12.76 1.78
C ASN A 262 20.50 12.00 3.11
N ALA A 263 19.82 10.86 3.25
CA ALA A 263 19.80 10.04 4.46
C ALA A 263 19.96 8.53 4.15
N PHE A 264 20.36 7.77 5.17
CA PHE A 264 20.46 6.32 5.12
C PHE A 264 19.18 5.66 5.64
N ILE A 265 18.47 4.99 4.74
CA ILE A 265 17.21 4.26 4.96
C ILE A 265 17.53 2.80 5.32
N GLY A 266 16.84 2.24 6.31
CA GLY A 266 17.01 0.83 6.72
C GLY A 266 17.48 0.58 8.16
N PHE A 267 17.70 1.63 8.95
CA PHE A 267 17.86 1.55 10.42
C PHE A 267 16.49 1.62 11.11
N SER A 268 16.38 1.15 12.36
CA SER A 268 15.21 1.47 13.19
C SER A 268 15.18 2.98 13.47
N LEU A 269 14.15 3.72 13.05
CA LEU A 269 14.09 5.17 13.27
C LEU A 269 13.79 5.48 14.75
N PRO A 270 14.58 6.36 15.40
CA PRO A 270 14.28 6.80 16.76
C PRO A 270 12.98 7.62 16.78
N LEU A 271 12.14 7.37 17.78
CA LEU A 271 10.90 8.11 18.00
C LEU A 271 11.17 9.37 18.82
N ASP A 272 10.38 10.42 18.57
CA ASP A 272 10.35 11.64 19.35
C ASP A 272 9.41 11.52 20.57
N LYS A 273 9.25 12.61 21.33
CA LYS A 273 8.34 12.69 22.49
C LYS A 273 6.86 12.47 22.15
N ASN A 274 6.48 12.54 20.88
CA ASN A 274 5.13 12.33 20.37
C ASN A 274 4.99 10.92 19.76
N GLY A 275 5.98 10.02 19.91
CA GLY A 275 5.95 8.69 19.32
C GLY A 275 6.14 8.66 17.79
N ILE A 276 6.57 9.78 17.20
CA ILE A 276 6.75 9.95 15.75
C ILE A 276 8.21 9.69 15.39
N PRO A 277 8.50 8.88 14.36
CA PRO A 277 9.87 8.64 13.88
C PRO A 277 10.53 9.92 13.36
N LEU A 278 11.79 10.14 13.73
CA LEU A 278 12.58 11.26 13.24
C LEU A 278 13.00 11.04 11.78
N ASN A 279 12.21 11.58 10.85
CA ASN A 279 12.51 11.61 9.41
C ASN A 279 13.94 12.11 9.14
N SER A 280 14.68 11.43 8.26
CA SER A 280 16.03 11.80 7.81
C SER A 280 17.11 11.87 8.90
N PHE A 281 16.85 11.31 10.10
CA PHE A 281 17.77 11.32 11.25
C PHE A 281 19.16 10.77 10.90
N TYR A 282 19.23 9.73 10.08
CA TYR A 282 20.47 9.11 9.62
C TYR A 282 21.09 9.83 8.42
N SER A 283 21.24 11.15 8.49
CA SER A 283 22.03 11.94 7.54
C SER A 283 23.43 12.24 8.07
N THR A 284 24.47 12.06 7.26
CA THR A 284 25.83 12.49 7.59
C THR A 284 26.71 12.70 6.35
N SER A 285 27.76 13.50 6.51
CA SER A 285 28.87 13.70 5.56
C SER A 285 30.17 13.00 6.00
N SER A 286 30.17 12.30 7.14
CA SER A 286 31.31 11.53 7.65
C SER A 286 31.12 10.03 7.41
N PHE A 287 32.10 9.40 6.73
CA PHE A 287 32.12 7.95 6.55
C PHE A 287 32.26 7.22 7.91
N THR A 288 33.14 7.68 8.80
CA THR A 288 33.36 7.08 10.12
C THR A 288 32.08 7.03 10.95
N ARG A 289 31.26 8.09 10.92
CA ARG A 289 29.96 8.12 11.63
C ARG A 289 28.96 7.13 11.04
N PHE A 290 29.01 6.89 9.73
CA PHE A 290 28.18 5.87 9.07
C PHE A 290 28.67 4.44 9.39
N GLU A 291 29.98 4.24 9.52
CA GLU A 291 30.62 2.99 9.97
C GLU A 291 30.31 2.67 11.44
N GLU A 292 30.32 3.68 12.32
CA GLU A 292 29.81 3.60 13.69
C GLU A 292 28.34 3.17 13.73
N TRP A 293 27.48 3.76 12.88
CA TRP A 293 26.06 3.40 12.79
C TRP A 293 25.85 1.96 12.30
N CYS A 294 26.53 1.55 11.22
CA CYS A 294 26.48 0.17 10.71
C CYS A 294 27.02 -0.85 11.72
N SER A 295 27.87 -0.44 12.66
CA SER A 295 28.45 -1.31 13.69
C SER A 295 27.61 -1.41 14.96
N ASN A 296 26.94 -0.33 15.39
CA ASN A 296 26.32 -0.23 16.72
C ASN A 296 24.78 -0.22 16.73
N LEU A 297 24.11 -0.06 15.59
CA LEU A 297 22.65 0.11 15.52
C LEU A 297 21.92 -1.10 14.92
N SER A 298 20.69 -1.32 15.35
CA SER A 298 19.76 -2.28 14.74
C SER A 298 19.34 -1.80 13.34
N GLN A 299 19.54 -2.66 12.34
CA GLN A 299 18.80 -2.56 11.08
C GLN A 299 17.32 -2.86 11.36
N ALA A 300 16.42 -2.18 10.66
CA ALA A 300 14.98 -2.44 10.76
C ALA A 300 14.65 -3.80 10.11
N ASN A 301 14.04 -4.70 10.88
CA ASN A 301 13.50 -5.98 10.40
C ASN A 301 11.99 -5.91 10.12
N LEU A 302 11.33 -4.84 10.58
CA LEU A 302 9.91 -4.58 10.41
C LEU A 302 9.69 -3.18 9.81
N LEU A 303 8.70 -3.06 8.93
CA LEU A 303 8.18 -1.80 8.41
C LEU A 303 6.81 -1.56 9.04
N ASN A 304 6.68 -0.48 9.81
CA ASN A 304 5.39 0.02 10.27
C ASN A 304 4.75 0.88 9.17
N ALA A 305 3.43 0.78 9.00
CA ALA A 305 2.65 1.67 8.13
C ALA A 305 1.39 2.19 8.83
N CYS A 306 1.19 3.50 8.76
CA CYS A 306 -0.04 4.18 9.21
C CYS A 306 -0.90 4.52 7.99
N LEU A 307 -2.14 4.03 7.94
CA LEU A 307 -3.13 4.40 6.92
C LEU A 307 -4.34 5.09 7.54
N ILE A 308 -4.99 5.98 6.80
CA ILE A 308 -6.30 6.54 7.16
C ILE A 308 -7.32 6.17 6.08
N GLN A 309 -8.39 5.49 6.47
CA GLN A 309 -9.57 5.23 5.64
C GLN A 309 -10.56 6.41 5.77
N PRO A 310 -10.88 7.13 4.68
CA PRO A 310 -11.97 8.11 4.70
C PRO A 310 -13.32 7.41 4.89
N LEU A 311 -14.23 8.04 5.63
CA LEU A 311 -15.60 7.59 5.84
C LEU A 311 -16.58 8.60 5.21
N SER A 312 -17.38 8.14 4.26
CA SER A 312 -18.41 8.89 3.53
C SER A 312 -19.34 7.92 2.81
N SER A 313 -20.45 8.40 2.28
CA SER A 313 -21.49 7.59 1.64
C SER A 313 -21.05 6.83 0.39
N SER A 314 -19.90 7.20 -0.21
CA SER A 314 -19.27 6.49 -1.34
C SER A 314 -18.09 5.58 -0.91
N THR A 315 -17.95 5.30 0.39
CA THR A 315 -16.85 4.52 1.00
C THR A 315 -16.44 3.25 0.28
N GLU A 316 -17.39 2.50 -0.30
CA GLU A 316 -17.11 1.20 -0.91
C GLU A 316 -16.07 1.23 -2.05
N ASN A 317 -15.86 2.40 -2.68
CA ASN A 317 -14.87 2.59 -3.74
C ASN A 317 -13.63 3.40 -3.31
N ILE A 318 -13.62 3.95 -2.10
CA ILE A 318 -12.56 4.87 -1.63
C ILE A 318 -11.45 4.06 -0.96
N SER A 319 -10.25 4.12 -1.52
CA SER A 319 -9.08 3.43 -0.98
C SER A 319 -8.57 4.10 0.32
N PRO A 320 -7.94 3.34 1.23
CA PRO A 320 -7.25 3.94 2.36
C PRO A 320 -6.01 4.71 1.88
N TYR A 321 -5.73 5.82 2.55
CA TYR A 321 -4.60 6.70 2.28
C TYR A 321 -3.41 6.34 3.18
N LEU A 322 -2.23 6.09 2.60
CA LEU A 322 -1.01 5.83 3.37
C LEU A 322 -0.43 7.15 3.91
N LEU A 323 -0.56 7.38 5.22
CA LEU A 323 -0.13 8.59 5.90
C LEU A 323 1.39 8.62 6.13
N ALA A 324 1.96 7.48 6.55
CA ALA A 324 3.36 7.32 6.91
C ALA A 324 3.81 5.86 6.78
N ALA A 325 5.11 5.64 6.57
CA ALA A 325 5.75 4.33 6.67
C ALA A 325 7.21 4.47 7.15
N PHE A 326 7.67 3.57 8.02
CA PHE A 326 9.00 3.68 8.63
C PHE A 326 9.56 2.35 9.16
N GLY A 327 10.89 2.24 9.18
CA GLY A 327 11.61 1.11 9.76
C GLY A 327 11.57 1.09 11.27
N THR A 328 11.35 -0.09 11.82
CA THR A 328 11.42 -0.35 13.25
C THR A 328 12.07 -1.72 13.53
N ASP A 329 12.71 -1.82 14.70
CA ASP A 329 13.10 -3.07 15.36
C ASP A 329 12.06 -3.53 16.40
N ASN A 330 10.87 -2.92 16.37
CA ASN A 330 9.71 -3.28 17.19
C ASN A 330 9.99 -3.22 18.70
N ARG A 331 10.72 -2.17 19.13
CA ARG A 331 11.06 -1.88 20.54
C ARG A 331 10.27 -0.73 21.17
N PHE A 332 9.36 -0.11 20.42
CA PHE A 332 8.45 0.91 20.97
C PHE A 332 7.53 0.32 22.04
N ILE A 333 7.09 1.18 22.96
CA ILE A 333 6.20 0.84 24.08
C ILE A 333 4.82 1.50 23.91
N SER A 334 3.87 1.08 24.75
CA SER A 334 2.46 1.48 24.64
C SER A 334 2.24 3.00 24.71
N SER A 335 3.07 3.74 25.47
CA SER A 335 3.03 5.20 25.53
C SER A 335 3.36 5.86 24.19
N ASP A 336 4.27 5.28 23.42
CA ASP A 336 4.70 5.84 22.13
C ASP A 336 3.57 5.72 21.11
N ILE A 337 2.82 4.61 21.17
CA ILE A 337 1.61 4.37 20.35
C ILE A 337 0.54 5.41 20.68
N ILE A 338 0.22 5.60 21.98
CA ILE A 338 -0.78 6.59 22.43
C ILE A 338 -0.37 8.00 22.01
N ALA A 339 0.90 8.38 22.22
CA ALA A 339 1.42 9.68 21.83
C ALA A 339 1.30 9.92 20.32
N ARG A 340 1.63 8.90 19.51
CA ARG A 340 1.53 8.94 18.05
C ARG A 340 0.10 9.11 17.58
N TRP A 341 -0.84 8.36 18.16
CA TRP A 341 -2.27 8.46 17.86
C TRP A 341 -2.86 9.80 18.29
N LEU A 342 -2.37 10.41 19.37
CA LEU A 342 -2.73 11.78 19.74
C LEU A 342 -2.17 12.81 18.76
N HIS A 343 -0.91 12.67 18.31
CA HIS A 343 -0.33 13.57 17.30
C HIS A 343 -1.05 13.47 15.94
N ILE A 344 -1.28 12.25 15.44
CA ILE A 344 -2.07 12.01 14.22
C ILE A 344 -3.46 12.62 14.35
N TYR A 345 -4.11 12.47 15.50
CA TYR A 345 -5.43 13.03 15.76
C TYR A 345 -5.43 14.57 15.67
N GLU A 346 -4.51 15.26 16.36
CA GLU A 346 -4.48 16.74 16.34
C GLU A 346 -4.12 17.28 14.95
N GLU A 347 -3.09 16.74 14.30
CA GLU A 347 -2.68 17.21 12.97
C GLU A 347 -3.81 17.05 11.95
N CYS A 348 -4.47 15.88 11.91
CA CYS A 348 -5.67 15.66 11.09
C CYS A 348 -6.80 16.65 11.43
N LYS A 349 -7.05 16.90 12.72
CA LYS A 349 -8.08 17.82 13.21
C LYS A 349 -7.79 19.28 12.82
N THR A 350 -6.53 19.74 12.85
CA THR A 350 -6.19 21.10 12.34
C THR A 350 -6.52 21.24 10.85
N LYS A 351 -6.48 20.14 10.09
CA LYS A 351 -6.89 20.06 8.69
C LYS A 351 -8.37 19.69 8.49
N GLY A 352 -9.20 19.78 9.53
CA GLY A 352 -10.64 19.51 9.45
C GLY A 352 -11.01 18.03 9.21
N ILE A 353 -10.10 17.10 9.44
CA ILE A 353 -10.35 15.66 9.43
C ILE A 353 -10.52 15.18 10.88
N ARG A 354 -11.72 14.76 11.28
CA ARG A 354 -11.93 14.12 12.58
C ARG A 354 -11.60 12.62 12.47
N ILE A 355 -10.49 12.21 13.06
CA ILE A 355 -10.25 10.78 13.29
C ILE A 355 -11.21 10.30 14.38
N ILE A 356 -12.04 9.29 14.06
CA ILE A 356 -13.02 8.74 15.00
C ILE A 356 -12.52 7.48 15.72
N GLY A 357 -11.50 6.81 15.19
CA GLY A 357 -10.92 5.62 15.81
C GLY A 357 -9.63 5.10 15.18
N TYR A 358 -9.00 4.16 15.89
CA TYR A 358 -7.74 3.49 15.54
C TYR A 358 -7.88 1.96 15.51
N ALA A 359 -7.21 1.29 14.56
CA ALA A 359 -7.12 -0.16 14.48
C ALA A 359 -5.69 -0.69 14.37
N ALA A 360 -5.46 -1.89 14.91
CA ALA A 360 -4.21 -2.65 14.86
C ALA A 360 -4.44 -4.15 15.17
N ASP A 361 -3.42 -5.00 15.01
CA ASP A 361 -3.42 -6.39 15.49
C ASP A 361 -3.39 -6.48 17.03
N CYS A 362 -3.73 -7.67 17.54
CA CYS A 362 -3.65 -8.11 18.92
C CYS A 362 -2.19 -8.35 19.38
N ASP A 363 -1.28 -7.44 19.05
CA ASP A 363 0.00 -7.30 19.75
C ASP A 363 -0.24 -6.68 21.14
N SER A 364 0.53 -7.10 22.14
CA SER A 364 0.30 -6.73 23.53
C SER A 364 0.42 -5.22 23.81
N ARG A 365 1.24 -4.49 23.05
CA ARG A 365 1.46 -3.05 23.26
C ARG A 365 0.36 -2.22 22.63
N TYR A 366 -0.08 -2.58 21.42
CA TYR A 366 -1.26 -1.97 20.82
C TYR A 366 -2.50 -2.25 21.68
N LEU A 367 -2.65 -3.47 22.20
CA LEU A 367 -3.75 -3.80 23.10
C LEU A 367 -3.69 -3.03 24.44
N ARG A 368 -2.50 -2.87 25.06
CA ARG A 368 -2.31 -2.05 26.27
C ARG A 368 -2.55 -0.57 25.96
N ALA A 369 -2.10 -0.06 24.82
CA ALA A 369 -2.37 1.31 24.36
C ALA A 369 -3.87 1.58 24.21
N MET A 370 -4.59 0.71 23.48
CA MET A 370 -6.04 0.81 23.32
C MET A 370 -6.77 0.78 24.68
N ARG A 371 -6.40 -0.12 25.59
CA ARG A 371 -6.99 -0.18 26.94
C ARG A 371 -6.82 1.12 27.72
N ILE A 372 -5.63 1.71 27.67
CA ILE A 372 -5.35 2.97 28.36
C ILE A 372 -6.15 4.10 27.71
N SER A 373 -6.08 4.26 26.38
CA SER A 373 -6.82 5.31 25.66
C SER A 373 -8.34 5.27 25.87
N LEU A 374 -8.93 4.07 26.00
CA LEU A 374 -10.37 3.90 26.22
C LEU A 374 -10.81 3.94 27.69
N GLY A 375 -9.86 4.06 28.63
CA GLY A 375 -10.12 3.95 30.08
C GLY A 375 -10.65 2.57 30.51
N PHE A 376 -10.26 1.52 29.77
CA PHE A 376 -10.78 0.17 29.90
C PHE A 376 -9.94 -0.62 30.93
N PHE A 377 -10.46 -0.66 32.16
CA PHE A 377 -9.70 -1.02 33.38
C PHE A 377 -8.41 -0.21 33.50
N SER A 378 -8.57 1.12 33.38
CA SER A 378 -7.50 2.11 33.53
C SER A 378 -8.08 3.39 34.15
N SER A 379 -7.28 4.08 34.96
CA SER A 379 -7.61 5.39 35.55
C SER A 379 -7.42 6.57 34.60
N PHE A 380 -6.91 6.32 33.39
CA PHE A 380 -6.67 7.35 32.38
C PHE A 380 -7.97 7.98 31.86
N ARG A 381 -7.99 9.30 31.73
CA ARG A 381 -9.10 10.10 31.17
C ARG A 381 -8.57 11.31 30.39
N TYR A 382 -9.30 11.74 29.37
CA TYR A 382 -9.02 12.95 28.62
C TYR A 382 -9.68 14.17 29.29
N HIS A 383 -8.95 14.89 30.15
CA HIS A 383 -9.48 16.07 30.83
C HIS A 383 -9.44 17.35 29.97
N ASP A 384 -10.36 18.28 30.24
CA ASP A 384 -10.41 19.66 29.74
C ASP A 384 -10.45 19.82 28.20
N ARG A 385 -11.10 18.87 27.51
CA ARG A 385 -11.21 18.83 26.05
C ARG A 385 -12.63 19.08 25.54
N SER A 386 -12.80 20.14 24.74
CA SER A 386 -14.09 20.50 24.11
C SER A 386 -14.44 19.70 22.84
N ASP A 387 -13.60 18.74 22.46
CA ASP A 387 -13.76 17.92 21.25
C ASP A 387 -13.93 16.43 21.54
N LEU A 388 -14.21 16.05 22.79
CA LEU A 388 -14.58 14.69 23.16
C LEU A 388 -15.92 14.32 22.53
N PHE A 389 -16.06 13.03 22.22
CA PHE A 389 -17.37 12.40 22.21
C PHE A 389 -17.78 12.12 23.66
N GLU A 390 -19.04 12.35 23.96
CA GLU A 390 -19.69 12.05 25.24
C GLU A 390 -20.97 11.29 24.91
N ILE A 391 -21.27 10.22 25.64
CA ILE A 391 -22.56 9.52 25.55
C ILE A 391 -23.20 9.41 26.92
N GLU A 392 -24.50 9.70 27.01
CA GLU A 392 -25.25 9.41 28.24
C GLU A 392 -25.45 7.89 28.36
N LEU A 393 -24.65 7.23 29.22
CA LEU A 393 -24.83 5.81 29.54
C LEU A 393 -26.03 5.60 30.49
N PRO A 394 -27.00 4.74 30.13
CA PRO A 394 -28.05 4.32 31.06
C PRO A 394 -27.48 3.60 32.29
N SER A 395 -27.99 3.90 33.49
CA SER A 395 -27.45 3.39 34.76
C SER A 395 -27.61 1.88 34.98
N ASN A 396 -28.40 1.23 34.14
CA ASN A 396 -28.59 -0.22 34.03
C ASN A 396 -27.57 -0.92 33.11
N TRP A 397 -26.72 -0.19 32.38
CA TRP A 397 -25.69 -0.76 31.49
C TRP A 397 -24.43 -1.20 32.24
N SER A 398 -24.61 -1.97 33.32
CA SER A 398 -23.55 -2.61 34.13
C SER A 398 -22.54 -3.43 33.31
N TRP A 399 -22.95 -3.89 32.13
CA TRP A 399 -22.18 -4.69 31.20
C TRP A 399 -21.20 -3.89 30.34
N PHE A 400 -21.32 -2.55 30.32
CA PHE A 400 -20.50 -1.65 29.52
C PHE A 400 -19.38 -1.01 30.36
N PHE A 401 -18.12 -1.38 30.11
CA PHE A 401 -16.95 -1.04 30.90
C PHE A 401 -16.08 0.09 30.32
N MET A 402 -16.43 0.65 29.16
CA MET A 402 -15.69 1.74 28.53
C MET A 402 -16.17 3.10 29.05
N GLN A 403 -15.27 4.07 29.22
CA GLN A 403 -15.65 5.38 29.78
C GLN A 403 -16.60 6.15 28.83
N PRO A 404 -17.54 6.98 29.33
CA PRO A 404 -18.48 7.73 28.49
C PRO A 404 -17.81 8.79 27.60
N GLU A 405 -16.75 9.42 28.11
CA GLU A 405 -15.97 10.45 27.44
C GLU A 405 -14.82 9.81 26.64
N GLN A 406 -14.78 10.00 25.32
CA GLN A 406 -13.75 9.43 24.45
C GLN A 406 -13.29 10.44 23.38
N LEU A 407 -11.98 10.51 23.13
CA LEU A 407 -11.46 11.28 21.99
C LEU A 407 -11.65 10.52 20.66
N TYR A 408 -11.49 9.20 20.71
CA TYR A 408 -11.61 8.27 19.60
C TYR A 408 -11.88 6.85 20.15
N VAL A 409 -12.46 5.95 19.35
CA VAL A 409 -12.61 4.52 19.71
C VAL A 409 -11.41 3.69 19.23
N CYS A 410 -11.27 2.44 19.67
CA CYS A 410 -10.25 1.53 19.15
C CYS A 410 -10.86 0.18 18.75
N ILE A 411 -10.39 -0.43 17.66
CA ILE A 411 -10.87 -1.75 17.18
C ILE A 411 -9.67 -2.64 16.85
N GLN A 412 -9.64 -3.81 17.48
CA GLN A 412 -8.69 -4.89 17.26
C GLN A 412 -9.05 -5.72 16.02
N ASP A 413 -8.08 -6.14 15.21
CA ASP A 413 -8.37 -6.79 13.93
C ASP A 413 -9.16 -8.11 14.08
N PRO A 414 -10.40 -8.21 13.56
CA PRO A 414 -11.27 -9.36 13.76
C PRO A 414 -10.80 -10.62 13.01
N ILE A 415 -10.02 -10.49 11.93
CA ILE A 415 -9.39 -11.63 11.25
C ILE A 415 -8.31 -12.22 12.15
N HIS A 416 -7.52 -11.37 12.81
CA HIS A 416 -6.47 -11.82 13.73
C HIS A 416 -7.03 -12.38 15.04
N ILE A 417 -8.15 -11.87 15.55
CA ILE A 417 -8.89 -12.53 16.65
C ILE A 417 -9.31 -13.95 16.19
N CYS A 418 -9.88 -14.10 14.98
CA CYS A 418 -10.28 -15.42 14.46
C CYS A 418 -9.12 -16.39 14.26
N THR A 419 -7.96 -15.95 13.76
CA THR A 419 -6.79 -16.82 13.60
C THR A 419 -6.13 -17.16 14.94
N LYS A 420 -6.03 -16.21 15.88
CA LYS A 420 -5.53 -16.50 17.24
C LYS A 420 -6.43 -17.50 17.98
N LEU A 421 -7.75 -17.44 17.81
CA LEU A 421 -8.68 -18.47 18.31
C LEU A 421 -8.46 -19.84 17.62
N ARG A 422 -8.36 -19.90 16.28
CA ARG A 422 -8.04 -21.15 15.56
C ARG A 422 -6.71 -21.75 16.03
N ASN A 423 -5.66 -20.95 16.14
CA ASN A 423 -4.34 -21.41 16.55
C ASN A 423 -4.34 -21.87 18.01
N ARG A 424 -5.12 -21.23 18.88
CA ARG A 424 -5.31 -21.64 20.28
C ARG A 424 -6.04 -22.99 20.42
N LEU A 425 -7.03 -23.27 19.56
CA LEU A 425 -7.68 -24.58 19.44
C LEU A 425 -6.73 -25.68 18.93
N LEU A 426 -5.71 -25.30 18.16
CA LEU A 426 -4.74 -26.21 17.54
C LEU A 426 -3.45 -26.39 18.36
N SER A 427 -3.20 -25.56 19.37
CA SER A 427 -1.93 -25.55 20.13
C SER A 427 -1.85 -26.68 21.14
N THR A 428 -0.73 -27.39 21.16
CA THR A 428 -0.41 -28.46 22.13
C THR A 428 -0.13 -27.94 23.55
N THR A 429 0.13 -26.63 23.70
CA THR A 429 0.31 -25.98 25.01
C THR A 429 -1.02 -25.62 25.67
N ALA A 430 -2.07 -25.48 24.88
CA ALA A 430 -3.43 -25.23 25.34
C ALA A 430 -4.13 -26.53 25.73
N THR A 431 -5.19 -26.43 26.54
CA THR A 431 -6.07 -27.56 26.87
C THR A 431 -7.43 -26.97 27.17
N LEU A 432 -8.15 -26.50 26.15
CA LEU A 432 -9.37 -25.72 26.32
C LEU A 432 -10.48 -26.57 26.96
N VAL A 433 -10.92 -26.20 28.16
CA VAL A 433 -11.97 -26.90 28.93
C VAL A 433 -13.04 -25.90 29.33
N LEU A 434 -14.31 -26.28 29.14
CA LEU A 434 -15.48 -25.46 29.39
C LEU A 434 -16.58 -26.32 30.03
N GLY A 435 -16.87 -26.10 31.32
CA GLY A 435 -17.81 -26.94 32.05
C GLY A 435 -17.38 -28.41 32.04
N ASN A 436 -18.29 -29.29 31.62
CA ASN A 436 -18.02 -30.72 31.43
C ASN A 436 -17.44 -31.09 30.03
N GLN A 437 -17.05 -30.12 29.20
CA GLN A 437 -16.58 -30.37 27.82
C GLN A 437 -15.07 -30.10 27.63
N LEU A 438 -14.41 -30.95 26.83
CA LEU A 438 -13.06 -30.72 26.30
C LEU A 438 -13.16 -30.18 24.87
N ILE A 439 -12.73 -28.93 24.66
CA ILE A 439 -12.74 -28.29 23.35
C ILE A 439 -11.48 -28.72 22.59
N SER A 440 -11.66 -29.48 21.50
CA SER A 440 -10.56 -30.00 20.69
C SER A 440 -10.98 -30.21 19.22
N THR A 441 -10.03 -30.50 18.35
CA THR A 441 -10.28 -30.83 16.94
C THR A 441 -10.76 -32.25 16.68
N LYS A 442 -10.81 -33.13 17.70
CA LYS A 442 -11.23 -34.54 17.53
C LYS A 442 -12.61 -34.69 16.84
N PRO A 443 -13.66 -33.90 17.18
CA PRO A 443 -14.94 -33.98 16.47
C PRO A 443 -14.90 -33.47 15.02
N LEU A 444 -13.96 -32.57 14.67
CA LEU A 444 -13.78 -32.09 13.30
C LEU A 444 -13.11 -33.15 12.42
N PHE A 445 -12.13 -33.90 12.95
CA PHE A 445 -11.60 -35.07 12.26
C PHE A 445 -12.66 -36.17 12.13
N TYR A 446 -13.42 -36.45 13.20
CA TYR A 446 -14.55 -37.38 13.14
C TYR A 446 -15.56 -37.02 12.03
N LEU A 447 -15.90 -35.74 11.86
CA LEU A 447 -16.71 -35.29 10.72
C LEU A 447 -16.09 -35.64 9.37
N ILE A 448 -14.81 -35.28 9.17
CA ILE A 448 -14.08 -35.49 7.91
C ILE A 448 -13.96 -36.98 7.55
N ASP A 449 -13.82 -37.85 8.54
CA ASP A 449 -13.59 -39.28 8.35
C ASP A 449 -14.90 -40.10 8.23
N ASN A 450 -16.04 -39.61 8.73
CA ASN A 450 -17.30 -40.38 8.83
C ASN A 450 -18.50 -39.80 8.07
N PHE A 451 -18.42 -38.57 7.56
CA PHE A 451 -19.52 -37.92 6.83
C PHE A 451 -19.14 -37.51 5.41
N SER A 452 -20.12 -37.12 4.59
CA SER A 452 -19.86 -36.73 3.20
C SER A 452 -19.29 -35.32 3.14
N LYS A 453 -18.17 -35.16 2.42
CA LYS A 453 -17.57 -33.85 2.11
C LYS A 453 -18.54 -32.89 1.43
N PHE A 454 -19.59 -33.37 0.75
CA PHE A 454 -20.62 -32.51 0.18
C PHE A 454 -21.47 -31.80 1.24
N ASP A 455 -21.59 -32.37 2.44
CA ASP A 455 -22.38 -31.81 3.54
C ASP A 455 -21.56 -30.73 4.29
N HIS A 456 -20.33 -31.08 4.68
CA HIS A 456 -19.49 -30.25 5.58
C HIS A 456 -18.36 -29.47 4.89
N ALA A 457 -18.06 -29.72 3.61
CA ALA A 457 -17.03 -29.07 2.77
C ALA A 457 -15.54 -29.13 3.23
N LEU A 458 -15.25 -29.45 4.50
CA LEU A 458 -13.90 -29.54 5.05
C LEU A 458 -13.00 -30.57 4.33
N VAL A 459 -11.69 -30.34 4.44
CA VAL A 459 -10.63 -31.32 4.19
C VAL A 459 -9.63 -31.33 5.35
N PRO A 460 -8.81 -32.39 5.55
CA PRO A 460 -7.84 -32.45 6.63
C PRO A 460 -6.90 -31.24 6.72
N SER A 461 -6.56 -30.59 5.61
CA SER A 461 -5.70 -29.40 5.59
C SER A 461 -6.31 -28.16 6.25
N ASP A 462 -7.65 -28.09 6.39
CA ASP A 462 -8.31 -26.96 7.07
C ASP A 462 -8.12 -27.02 8.59
N VAL A 463 -8.02 -28.25 9.12
CA VAL A 463 -7.89 -28.56 10.55
C VAL A 463 -6.42 -28.75 10.97
N ASN A 464 -5.47 -28.79 10.02
CA ASN A 464 -4.04 -28.98 10.30
C ASN A 464 -3.24 -27.66 10.30
N VAL A 465 -2.17 -27.63 11.11
CA VAL A 465 -1.37 -26.42 11.42
C VAL A 465 -0.26 -26.16 10.40
N LYS A 466 -0.55 -26.27 9.09
CA LYS A 466 0.43 -25.92 8.04
C LYS A 466 0.58 -24.42 7.80
N ASP A 467 -0.41 -23.65 8.22
CA ASP A 467 -0.49 -22.20 8.05
C ASP A 467 -1.29 -21.64 9.25
N ARG A 468 -0.62 -20.80 10.05
CA ARG A 468 -1.17 -20.11 11.22
C ARG A 468 -2.00 -18.87 10.86
N GLN A 469 -1.78 -18.27 9.69
CA GLN A 469 -2.46 -17.08 9.22
C GLN A 469 -3.69 -17.41 8.35
N ASN A 470 -3.99 -18.70 8.14
CA ASN A 470 -5.06 -19.21 7.29
C ASN A 470 -6.50 -18.87 7.76
N PHE A 471 -6.92 -17.62 7.55
CA PHE A 471 -8.29 -17.19 7.83
C PHE A 471 -9.34 -17.95 7.00
N GLN A 472 -9.02 -18.41 5.79
CA GLN A 472 -9.95 -19.19 4.97
C GLN A 472 -10.30 -20.55 5.62
N SER A 473 -9.41 -21.12 6.41
CA SER A 473 -9.69 -22.31 7.23
C SER A 473 -10.59 -21.98 8.41
N CYS A 474 -10.38 -20.84 9.09
CA CYS A 474 -11.30 -20.33 10.13
C CYS A 474 -12.72 -20.20 9.57
N VAL A 475 -12.87 -19.58 8.39
CA VAL A 475 -14.14 -19.38 7.66
C VAL A 475 -14.88 -20.69 7.39
N LYS A 476 -14.15 -21.78 7.09
CA LYS A 476 -14.73 -23.10 6.83
C LYS A 476 -15.14 -23.83 8.10
N ILE A 477 -14.26 -23.92 9.10
CA ILE A 477 -14.57 -24.66 10.34
C ILE A 477 -15.70 -23.97 11.11
N SER A 478 -15.83 -22.64 11.03
CA SER A 478 -16.93 -21.87 11.62
C SER A 478 -18.17 -21.76 10.71
N SER A 479 -18.31 -22.61 9.68
CA SER A 479 -19.45 -22.54 8.76
C SER A 479 -20.70 -23.21 9.35
N GLN A 480 -21.89 -22.70 8.97
CA GLN A 480 -23.15 -23.22 9.51
C GLN A 480 -23.32 -24.72 9.22
N ASN A 481 -22.92 -25.18 8.04
CA ASN A 481 -22.94 -26.61 7.69
C ASN A 481 -22.13 -27.46 8.68
N VAL A 482 -20.88 -27.07 8.98
CA VAL A 482 -20.03 -27.80 9.93
C VAL A 482 -20.63 -27.79 11.33
N ILE A 483 -21.16 -26.64 11.76
CA ILE A 483 -21.80 -26.48 13.07
C ILE A 483 -23.04 -27.36 13.20
N ASN A 484 -23.91 -27.40 12.18
CA ASN A 484 -25.08 -28.28 12.15
C ASN A 484 -24.67 -29.76 12.15
N MET A 485 -23.65 -30.15 11.37
CA MET A 485 -23.18 -31.53 11.34
C MET A 485 -22.53 -31.98 12.66
N LEU A 486 -21.87 -31.08 13.39
CA LEU A 486 -21.34 -31.36 14.73
C LEU A 486 -22.45 -31.68 15.75
N GLU A 487 -23.68 -31.17 15.58
CA GLU A 487 -24.82 -31.48 16.46
C GLU A 487 -25.26 -32.96 16.35
N HIS A 488 -24.70 -33.72 15.40
CA HIS A 488 -24.85 -35.18 15.28
C HIS A 488 -23.63 -35.99 15.75
N VAL A 489 -22.59 -35.33 16.29
CA VAL A 489 -21.35 -35.96 16.77
C VAL A 489 -21.35 -35.98 18.31
N PRO A 490 -21.06 -37.12 18.98
CA PRO A 490 -20.91 -37.17 20.43
C PRO A 490 -19.79 -36.27 20.94
N ASP A 491 -19.94 -35.76 22.17
CA ASP A 491 -18.95 -34.92 22.89
C ASP A 491 -18.50 -33.66 22.09
N SER A 492 -19.35 -33.15 21.19
CA SER A 492 -19.05 -32.01 20.30
C SER A 492 -19.45 -30.64 20.85
N ILE A 493 -20.21 -30.57 21.95
CA ILE A 493 -20.89 -29.34 22.39
C ILE A 493 -19.87 -28.23 22.66
N GLY A 494 -18.75 -28.54 23.32
CA GLY A 494 -17.69 -27.57 23.58
C GLY A 494 -17.09 -26.94 22.30
N ILE A 495 -16.87 -27.74 21.25
CA ILE A 495 -16.34 -27.23 19.97
C ILE A 495 -17.42 -26.49 19.15
N ILE A 496 -18.69 -26.88 19.25
CA ILE A 496 -19.82 -26.12 18.68
C ILE A 496 -19.85 -24.69 19.24
N ILE A 497 -19.73 -24.52 20.56
CA ILE A 497 -19.71 -23.21 21.22
C ILE A 497 -18.54 -22.36 20.72
N TYR A 498 -17.35 -22.96 20.68
CA TYR A 498 -16.14 -22.30 20.20
C TYR A 498 -16.25 -21.82 18.75
N LEU A 499 -16.87 -22.63 17.87
CA LEU A 499 -17.06 -22.30 16.47
C LEU A 499 -18.20 -21.29 16.25
N LYS A 500 -19.29 -21.34 17.03
CA LYS A 500 -20.35 -20.32 17.04
C LYS A 500 -19.82 -18.94 17.46
N ALA A 501 -18.80 -18.89 18.33
CA ALA A 501 -18.08 -17.65 18.65
C ALA A 501 -17.24 -17.12 17.47
N ILE A 502 -16.42 -17.95 16.81
CA ILE A 502 -15.63 -17.56 15.62
C ILE A 502 -16.56 -17.10 14.47
N GLN A 503 -17.69 -17.79 14.26
CA GLN A 503 -18.71 -17.41 13.30
C GLN A 503 -19.30 -16.02 13.61
N SER A 504 -19.57 -15.74 14.87
CA SER A 504 -20.16 -14.47 15.31
C SER A 504 -19.19 -13.29 15.18
N ILE A 505 -17.89 -13.46 15.45
CA ILE A 505 -16.86 -12.43 15.20
C ILE A 505 -16.86 -12.02 13.72
N ARG A 506 -16.95 -13.00 12.80
CA ARG A 506 -17.06 -12.72 11.36
C ARG A 506 -18.32 -11.94 11.01
N LEU A 507 -19.47 -12.38 11.51
CA LEU A 507 -20.75 -11.73 11.23
C LEU A 507 -20.76 -10.27 11.75
N ALA A 508 -20.23 -10.03 12.94
CA ALA A 508 -20.14 -8.70 13.53
C ALA A 508 -19.24 -7.73 12.75
N TYR A 509 -18.03 -8.14 12.37
CA TYR A 509 -16.99 -7.17 11.92
C TYR A 509 -16.47 -7.36 10.50
N ILE A 510 -16.73 -8.50 9.84
CA ILE A 510 -16.09 -8.87 8.56
C ILE A 510 -17.11 -9.00 7.42
N GLU A 511 -18.20 -9.73 7.64
CA GLU A 511 -19.22 -9.94 6.62
C GLU A 511 -19.97 -8.63 6.35
N LYS A 512 -19.96 -8.13 5.11
CA LYS A 512 -20.56 -6.84 4.75
C LYS A 512 -22.09 -6.81 4.84
N SER A 513 -22.74 -7.94 4.55
CA SER A 513 -24.21 -8.04 4.47
C SER A 513 -24.93 -8.05 5.82
N THR A 514 -24.21 -8.18 6.94
CA THR A 514 -24.81 -8.19 8.29
C THR A 514 -25.41 -6.83 8.65
N SER A 515 -26.64 -6.79 9.17
CA SER A 515 -27.27 -5.55 9.62
C SER A 515 -26.65 -5.03 10.91
N VAL A 516 -26.75 -3.73 11.22
CA VAL A 516 -26.20 -3.15 12.46
C VAL A 516 -26.75 -3.84 13.71
N VAL A 517 -28.04 -4.19 13.71
CA VAL A 517 -28.70 -4.96 14.79
C VAL A 517 -27.98 -6.29 15.02
N ASP A 518 -27.79 -7.06 13.96
CA ASP A 518 -27.12 -8.36 14.02
C ASP A 518 -25.64 -8.23 14.42
N ARG A 519 -24.96 -7.14 14.01
CA ARG A 519 -23.57 -6.89 14.42
C ARG A 519 -23.42 -6.68 15.91
N ILE A 520 -24.30 -5.86 16.51
CA ILE A 520 -24.32 -5.62 17.96
C ILE A 520 -24.66 -6.93 18.68
N PHE A 521 -25.64 -7.70 18.19
CA PHE A 521 -25.98 -9.02 18.73
C PHE A 521 -24.76 -9.96 18.74
N HIS A 522 -24.12 -10.17 17.59
CA HIS A 522 -23.01 -11.10 17.45
C HIS A 522 -21.76 -10.65 18.22
N ALA A 523 -21.49 -9.35 18.31
CA ALA A 523 -20.42 -8.79 19.12
C ALA A 523 -20.60 -9.14 20.61
N TRP A 524 -21.78 -8.86 21.16
CA TRP A 524 -22.07 -9.08 22.58
C TRP A 524 -22.28 -10.55 22.93
N PHE A 525 -22.84 -11.35 22.02
CA PHE A 525 -22.97 -12.80 22.18
C PHE A 525 -21.59 -13.48 22.38
N VAL A 526 -20.59 -13.05 21.60
CA VAL A 526 -19.19 -13.49 21.77
C VAL A 526 -18.66 -13.07 23.14
N VAL A 527 -18.83 -11.80 23.52
CA VAL A 527 -18.40 -11.29 24.83
C VAL A 527 -19.04 -12.10 25.97
N PHE A 528 -20.35 -12.38 25.94
CA PHE A 528 -21.00 -13.14 27.01
C PHE A 528 -20.55 -14.61 27.07
N ILE A 529 -20.31 -15.28 25.94
CA ILE A 529 -19.69 -16.62 25.91
C ILE A 529 -18.35 -16.60 26.67
N PHE A 530 -17.49 -15.62 26.41
CA PHE A 530 -16.17 -15.55 27.05
C PHE A 530 -16.21 -15.03 28.49
N ARG A 531 -17.13 -14.11 28.85
CA ARG A 531 -17.37 -13.68 30.24
C ARG A 531 -17.87 -14.84 31.11
N LEU A 532 -18.83 -15.63 30.62
CA LEU A 532 -19.34 -16.81 31.33
C LEU A 532 -18.23 -17.85 31.57
N TRP A 533 -17.45 -18.16 30.52
CA TRP A 533 -16.31 -19.07 30.62
C TRP A 533 -15.23 -18.56 31.60
N PHE A 534 -14.89 -17.26 31.52
CA PHE A 534 -13.91 -16.63 32.42
C PHE A 534 -14.36 -16.64 33.89
N VAL A 535 -15.63 -16.32 34.18
CA VAL A 535 -16.16 -16.31 35.55
C VAL A 535 -16.27 -17.72 36.13
N TRP A 536 -16.74 -18.70 35.35
CA TRP A 536 -16.70 -20.12 35.76
C TRP A 536 -15.27 -20.56 36.07
N LEU A 537 -14.34 -20.36 35.13
CA LEU A 537 -12.96 -20.80 35.26
C LEU A 537 -12.25 -20.17 36.46
N ASN A 538 -12.55 -18.92 36.82
CA ASN A 538 -12.01 -18.28 38.01
C ASN A 538 -12.66 -18.79 39.31
N SER A 539 -13.98 -19.07 39.29
CA SER A 539 -14.73 -19.61 40.44
C SER A 539 -14.36 -21.05 40.80
N THR A 540 -14.26 -21.95 39.82
CA THR A 540 -13.91 -23.37 40.04
C THR A 540 -12.50 -23.52 40.58
N LYS A 541 -12.27 -24.40 41.55
CA LYS A 541 -10.92 -24.64 42.11
C LYS A 541 -10.05 -25.40 41.10
N LYS A 542 -8.73 -25.12 41.07
CA LYS A 542 -7.81 -25.80 40.13
C LYS A 542 -7.89 -27.32 40.24
N HIS A 543 -7.89 -27.87 41.46
CA HIS A 543 -8.01 -29.31 41.71
C HIS A 543 -9.20 -29.95 40.99
N ASP A 544 -10.33 -29.26 40.95
CA ASP A 544 -11.58 -29.79 40.41
C ASP A 544 -11.61 -29.66 38.87
N LEU A 545 -10.95 -28.63 38.31
CA LEU A 545 -10.63 -28.52 36.87
C LEU A 545 -9.66 -29.63 36.42
N ASP A 546 -8.61 -29.91 37.19
CA ASP A 546 -7.63 -30.96 36.89
C ASP A 546 -8.29 -32.36 36.93
N ILE A 547 -9.20 -32.60 37.88
CA ILE A 547 -10.04 -33.82 37.93
C ILE A 547 -11.01 -33.90 36.75
N ALA A 548 -11.67 -32.79 36.37
CA ALA A 548 -12.54 -32.75 35.21
C ALA A 548 -11.77 -33.10 33.92
N PHE A 549 -10.60 -32.49 33.72
CA PHE A 549 -9.70 -32.85 32.61
C PHE A 549 -9.28 -34.32 32.65
N THR A 550 -8.93 -34.86 33.82
CA THR A 550 -8.56 -36.28 33.98
C THR A 550 -9.68 -37.22 33.51
N LYS A 551 -10.94 -36.93 33.88
CA LYS A 551 -12.12 -37.72 33.45
C LYS A 551 -12.35 -37.63 31.93
N LEU A 552 -12.04 -36.49 31.31
CA LEU A 552 -12.27 -36.22 29.89
C LEU A 552 -11.14 -36.73 28.98
N SER A 553 -9.89 -36.77 29.45
CA SER A 553 -8.74 -37.11 28.60
C SER A 553 -8.65 -38.61 28.26
N ARG A 554 -9.11 -39.49 29.16
CA ARG A 554 -9.04 -40.98 29.09
C ARG A 554 -7.61 -41.58 28.97
N SER A 555 -6.56 -40.78 29.11
CA SER A 555 -5.15 -41.22 29.10
C SER A 555 -4.48 -40.98 30.45
N ASP A 556 -3.50 -41.82 30.81
CA ASP A 556 -2.66 -41.60 31.98
C ASP A 556 -1.91 -40.26 31.88
N ILE A 557 -2.04 -39.41 32.91
CA ILE A 557 -1.53 -38.04 32.91
C ILE A 557 -0.03 -38.01 33.22
N SER A 558 0.73 -37.40 32.31
CA SER A 558 2.17 -37.18 32.49
C SER A 558 2.48 -36.13 33.55
N ASP A 559 3.64 -36.24 34.23
CA ASP A 559 4.02 -35.29 35.28
C ASP A 559 4.28 -33.85 34.79
N MET A 560 4.41 -33.64 33.47
CA MET A 560 4.45 -32.30 32.89
C MET A 560 3.08 -31.61 32.89
N GLU A 561 1.99 -32.35 32.67
CA GLU A 561 0.66 -31.76 32.55
C GLU A 561 0.11 -31.23 33.88
N LYS A 562 0.52 -31.83 35.00
CA LYS A 562 0.16 -31.40 36.37
C LYS A 562 0.60 -29.96 36.68
N LYS A 563 1.56 -29.41 35.92
CA LYS A 563 2.07 -28.03 36.05
C LYS A 563 1.27 -26.97 35.27
N LYS A 564 0.22 -27.34 34.52
CA LYS A 564 -0.65 -26.40 33.79
C LYS A 564 -1.29 -25.35 34.73
N THR A 565 -1.46 -24.11 34.26
CA THR A 565 -2.08 -23.00 35.00
C THR A 565 -3.53 -22.81 34.55
N LYS A 566 -4.36 -22.06 35.30
CA LYS A 566 -5.74 -21.76 34.83
C LYS A 566 -5.75 -21.14 33.42
N ARG A 567 -4.72 -20.35 33.06
CA ARG A 567 -4.56 -19.74 31.73
C ARG A 567 -4.54 -20.78 30.59
N SER A 568 -4.10 -22.03 30.79
CA SER A 568 -4.09 -23.04 29.71
C SER A 568 -5.47 -23.62 29.40
N TYR A 569 -6.44 -23.49 30.31
CA TYR A 569 -7.82 -23.95 30.13
C TYR A 569 -8.69 -22.93 29.35
N PHE A 570 -8.18 -21.72 29.11
CA PHE A 570 -8.88 -20.62 28.44
C PHE A 570 -8.24 -20.23 27.10
N VAL A 571 -8.93 -19.35 26.36
CA VAL A 571 -8.32 -18.56 25.29
C VAL A 571 -7.23 -17.62 25.82
N THR A 572 -6.43 -17.05 24.94
CA THR A 572 -5.45 -16.03 25.34
C THR A 572 -6.17 -14.78 25.83
N TYR A 573 -5.66 -14.15 26.89
CA TYR A 573 -6.27 -12.91 27.42
C TYR A 573 -6.23 -11.78 26.40
N GLN A 574 -5.22 -11.76 25.52
CA GLN A 574 -5.13 -10.81 24.42
C GLN A 574 -6.35 -10.90 23.49
N SER A 575 -6.74 -12.11 23.07
CA SER A 575 -7.94 -12.30 22.27
C SER A 575 -9.22 -11.97 23.07
N TYR A 576 -9.30 -12.30 24.35
CA TYR A 576 -10.45 -11.95 25.19
C TYR A 576 -10.66 -10.44 25.29
N PHE A 577 -9.63 -9.67 25.67
CA PHE A 577 -9.71 -8.21 25.72
C PHE A 577 -9.96 -7.56 24.35
N SER A 578 -9.47 -8.16 23.27
CA SER A 578 -9.77 -7.69 21.90
C SER A 578 -11.26 -7.85 21.54
N MET A 579 -11.90 -8.93 21.97
CA MET A 579 -13.35 -9.13 21.78
C MET A 579 -14.18 -8.17 22.63
N GLU A 580 -13.76 -7.93 23.89
CA GLU A 580 -14.35 -6.92 24.77
C GLU A 580 -14.25 -5.51 24.15
N ILE A 581 -13.05 -5.04 23.77
CA ILE A 581 -12.83 -3.73 23.15
C ILE A 581 -13.73 -3.53 21.92
N ASN A 582 -13.76 -4.51 21.01
CA ASN A 582 -14.53 -4.38 19.77
C ASN A 582 -16.04 -4.24 20.01
N ALA A 583 -16.59 -4.93 21.01
CA ALA A 583 -18.01 -4.84 21.34
C ALA A 583 -18.37 -3.46 21.95
N HIS A 584 -17.50 -2.94 22.84
CA HIS A 584 -17.70 -1.61 23.44
C HIS A 584 -17.56 -0.51 22.41
N SER A 585 -16.52 -0.53 21.59
CA SER A 585 -16.31 0.44 20.51
C SER A 585 -17.46 0.43 19.49
N LEU A 586 -17.97 -0.74 19.10
CA LEU A 586 -19.14 -0.83 18.21
C LEU A 586 -20.41 -0.26 18.86
N THR A 587 -20.69 -0.60 20.11
CA THR A 587 -21.86 -0.04 20.83
C THR A 587 -21.73 1.47 21.03
N TYR A 588 -20.53 1.99 21.30
CA TYR A 588 -20.27 3.42 21.45
C TYR A 588 -20.52 4.17 20.13
N LEU A 589 -20.00 3.65 19.02
CA LEU A 589 -20.28 4.19 17.67
C LEU A 589 -21.79 4.11 17.35
N ALA A 590 -22.48 3.03 17.72
CA ALA A 590 -23.92 2.88 17.50
C ALA A 590 -24.73 3.91 18.30
N VAL A 591 -24.33 4.21 19.55
CA VAL A 591 -24.94 5.28 20.33
C VAL A 591 -24.71 6.65 19.68
N LEU A 592 -23.47 7.01 19.32
CA LEU A 592 -23.16 8.29 18.66
C LEU A 592 -23.90 8.48 17.33
N VAL A 593 -24.14 7.40 16.57
CA VAL A 593 -24.96 7.45 15.35
C VAL A 593 -26.45 7.57 15.67
N SER A 594 -26.95 6.92 16.74
CA SER A 594 -28.34 7.07 17.19
C SER A 594 -28.67 8.49 17.68
N GLU A 595 -27.68 9.18 18.23
CA GLU A 595 -27.76 10.57 18.72
C GLU A 595 -27.55 11.61 17.60
N GLY A 596 -27.10 11.18 16.41
CA GLY A 596 -26.78 12.05 15.27
C GLY A 596 -25.40 12.74 15.35
N THR A 597 -24.59 12.41 16.37
CA THR A 597 -23.23 12.92 16.57
C THR A 597 -22.24 12.38 15.53
N LEU A 598 -22.50 11.19 14.99
CA LEU A 598 -21.76 10.60 13.86
C LEU A 598 -22.70 10.16 12.72
N PRO A 599 -22.24 10.16 11.46
CA PRO A 599 -23.00 9.63 10.33
C PRO A 599 -22.97 8.09 10.32
N SER A 600 -23.95 7.46 9.66
CA SER A 600 -24.14 6.00 9.64
C SER A 600 -22.93 5.19 9.15
N GLU A 601 -22.10 5.78 8.31
CA GLU A 601 -20.89 5.19 7.75
C GLU A 601 -19.81 4.93 8.83
N ALA A 602 -19.96 5.52 10.02
CA ALA A 602 -19.21 5.15 11.22
C ALA A 602 -19.53 3.73 11.74
N LEU A 603 -20.52 3.03 11.17
CA LEU A 603 -20.88 1.64 11.50
C LEU A 603 -20.43 0.63 10.42
N HIS A 604 -19.67 1.08 9.41
CA HIS A 604 -19.04 0.23 8.40
C HIS A 604 -17.82 -0.50 8.97
N THR A 605 -18.04 -1.36 9.98
CA THR A 605 -17.02 -2.13 10.75
C THR A 605 -15.99 -2.87 9.91
N TRP A 606 -16.36 -3.33 8.71
CA TRP A 606 -15.45 -3.98 7.76
C TRP A 606 -14.37 -3.04 7.19
N LEU A 607 -14.49 -1.72 7.42
CA LEU A 607 -13.49 -0.68 7.10
C LEU A 607 -12.64 -0.26 8.32
N GLN A 608 -12.93 -0.78 9.51
CA GLN A 608 -12.39 -0.32 10.80
C GLN A 608 -11.43 -1.36 11.40
N ASN A 609 -10.47 -1.81 10.59
CA ASN A 609 -9.51 -2.88 10.92
C ASN A 609 -8.20 -2.68 10.12
N SER A 610 -7.13 -3.38 10.50
CA SER A 610 -5.80 -3.23 9.88
C SER A 610 -5.62 -4.03 8.57
N GLN A 611 -6.66 -4.67 8.02
CA GLN A 611 -6.58 -5.31 6.70
C GLN A 611 -6.28 -4.33 5.55
N SER A 612 -6.46 -3.03 5.76
CA SER A 612 -5.95 -1.97 4.87
C SER A 612 -4.42 -1.98 4.76
N CYS A 613 -3.73 -2.24 5.88
CA CYS A 613 -2.28 -2.36 5.95
C CYS A 613 -1.82 -3.62 5.21
N GLU A 614 -2.36 -4.80 5.57
CA GLU A 614 -1.98 -6.07 4.92
C GLU A 614 -2.42 -6.15 3.44
N SER A 615 -3.46 -5.42 3.02
CA SER A 615 -3.76 -5.21 1.59
C SER A 615 -2.67 -4.39 0.88
N THR A 616 -2.13 -3.36 1.56
CA THR A 616 -1.03 -2.54 1.07
C THR A 616 0.29 -3.32 1.05
N PHE A 617 0.58 -4.11 2.09
CA PHE A 617 1.76 -4.98 2.15
C PHE A 617 1.72 -6.05 1.04
N ARG A 618 0.61 -6.77 0.84
CA ARG A 618 0.46 -7.70 -0.30
C ARG A 618 0.57 -7.03 -1.66
N SER A 619 0.07 -5.80 -1.79
CA SER A 619 0.25 -5.00 -3.01
C SER A 619 1.73 -4.63 -3.22
N ALA A 620 2.48 -4.37 -2.15
CA ALA A 620 3.91 -4.14 -2.23
C ALA A 620 4.70 -5.41 -2.57
N ARG A 621 4.34 -6.56 -2.00
CA ARG A 621 4.92 -7.87 -2.33
C ARG A 621 4.71 -8.24 -3.80
N SER A 622 3.51 -7.99 -4.35
CA SER A 622 3.17 -8.39 -5.73
C SER A 622 3.76 -7.50 -6.84
N ILE A 623 4.16 -6.26 -6.53
CA ILE A 623 4.85 -5.38 -7.49
C ILE A 623 6.37 -5.57 -7.37
N SER A 624 6.87 -6.74 -7.75
CA SER A 624 8.31 -7.04 -7.91
C SER A 624 8.81 -6.64 -9.32
N SER A 625 10.11 -6.82 -9.58
CA SER A 625 10.67 -6.74 -10.94
C SER A 625 10.62 -8.11 -11.63
N ILE A 626 10.60 -8.12 -12.96
CA ILE A 626 10.65 -9.37 -13.77
C ILE A 626 11.91 -10.22 -13.46
N SER A 627 12.96 -9.59 -12.94
CA SER A 627 14.20 -10.23 -12.48
C SER A 627 14.16 -10.79 -11.05
N SER A 628 13.12 -10.53 -10.26
CA SER A 628 13.07 -10.90 -8.85
C SER A 628 11.76 -11.62 -8.50
N SER A 629 11.90 -12.89 -8.14
CA SER A 629 10.86 -13.69 -7.48
C SER A 629 10.72 -13.39 -5.99
N GLY A 630 11.48 -12.41 -5.47
CA GLY A 630 11.46 -12.00 -4.07
C GLY A 630 10.08 -11.48 -3.64
N VAL A 631 9.41 -12.24 -2.77
CA VAL A 631 8.13 -11.85 -2.16
C VAL A 631 8.33 -10.69 -1.18
N ASN A 632 9.44 -10.67 -0.46
CA ASN A 632 9.77 -9.62 0.52
C ASN A 632 10.51 -8.44 -0.13
N PHE A 633 10.65 -7.34 0.63
CA PHE A 633 11.24 -6.10 0.14
C PHE A 633 12.02 -5.36 1.24
N THR A 634 12.91 -4.46 0.86
CA THR A 634 13.53 -3.46 1.76
C THR A 634 12.63 -2.23 1.93
N ILE A 635 12.93 -1.35 2.90
CA ILE A 635 12.19 -0.09 3.10
C ILE A 635 12.27 0.80 1.85
N SER A 636 13.46 1.01 1.29
CA SER A 636 13.64 1.78 0.05
C SER A 636 12.89 1.16 -1.14
N GLN A 637 12.83 -0.18 -1.23
CA GLN A 637 12.00 -0.86 -2.21
C GLN A 637 10.49 -0.61 -1.96
N PHE A 638 10.01 -0.58 -0.71
CA PHE A 638 8.62 -0.24 -0.40
C PHE A 638 8.30 1.21 -0.78
N LEU A 639 9.11 2.17 -0.31
CA LEU A 639 8.92 3.61 -0.58
C LEU A 639 8.93 3.91 -2.09
N SER A 640 9.79 3.26 -2.88
CA SER A 640 9.79 3.40 -4.34
C SER A 640 8.57 2.77 -5.05
N ARG A 641 7.85 1.85 -4.39
CA ARG A 641 6.57 1.28 -4.89
C ARG A 641 5.35 2.15 -4.49
N ILE A 642 5.43 3.01 -3.47
CA ILE A 642 4.31 3.84 -2.96
C ILE A 642 3.59 4.64 -4.06
N ASN A 643 4.31 5.39 -4.89
CA ASN A 643 3.71 6.18 -5.98
C ASN A 643 2.89 5.32 -6.97
N LYS A 644 3.27 4.04 -7.15
CA LYS A 644 2.54 3.10 -8.00
C LYS A 644 1.22 2.66 -7.34
N PHE A 645 1.18 2.45 -6.01
CA PHE A 645 -0.08 2.15 -5.31
C PHE A 645 -1.02 3.35 -5.36
N PHE A 646 -0.52 4.56 -5.06
CA PHE A 646 -1.36 5.76 -5.05
C PHE A 646 -1.99 6.04 -6.43
N MET A 647 -1.20 6.03 -7.51
CA MET A 647 -1.75 6.24 -8.85
C MET A 647 -2.71 5.11 -9.27
N LEU A 648 -2.44 3.84 -8.93
CA LEU A 648 -3.40 2.76 -9.18
C LEU A 648 -4.71 2.95 -8.40
N ASN A 649 -4.63 3.36 -7.14
CA ASN A 649 -5.80 3.49 -6.27
C ASN A 649 -6.63 4.72 -6.62
N ASP A 650 -5.99 5.82 -7.03
CA ASP A 650 -6.66 7.00 -7.59
C ASP A 650 -7.43 6.65 -8.88
N ILE A 651 -6.76 6.01 -9.86
CA ILE A 651 -7.40 5.61 -11.12
C ILE A 651 -8.54 4.59 -10.89
N LYS A 652 -8.43 3.71 -9.89
CA LYS A 652 -9.51 2.79 -9.47
C LYS A 652 -10.68 3.53 -8.81
N THR A 653 -10.42 4.46 -7.89
CA THR A 653 -11.46 5.24 -7.19
C THR A 653 -12.30 6.01 -8.19
N HIS A 654 -11.63 6.68 -9.15
CA HIS A 654 -12.25 7.44 -10.23
C HIS A 654 -12.56 6.60 -11.49
N ALA A 655 -12.55 5.26 -11.41
CA ALA A 655 -12.68 4.38 -12.59
C ALA A 655 -13.99 4.56 -13.37
N HIS A 656 -15.07 4.98 -12.70
CA HIS A 656 -16.35 5.28 -13.33
C HIS A 656 -16.29 6.55 -14.21
N GLU A 657 -15.52 7.55 -13.80
CA GLU A 657 -15.32 8.80 -14.55
C GLU A 657 -14.33 8.59 -15.71
N ASN A 658 -13.23 7.88 -15.41
CA ASN A 658 -12.20 7.45 -16.36
C ASN A 658 -12.70 6.37 -17.35
N LYS A 659 -13.86 5.76 -17.09
CA LYS A 659 -14.52 4.69 -17.88
C LYS A 659 -13.66 3.43 -18.10
N LEU A 660 -12.62 3.25 -17.30
CA LEU A 660 -11.76 2.06 -17.29
C LEU A 660 -12.43 0.93 -16.51
N ARG A 661 -12.31 -0.30 -17.02
CA ARG A 661 -12.91 -1.49 -16.40
C ARG A 661 -11.83 -2.37 -15.76
N PHE A 662 -11.79 -2.37 -14.43
CA PHE A 662 -10.96 -3.31 -13.67
C PHE A 662 -11.68 -4.66 -13.49
N PRO A 663 -10.97 -5.80 -13.52
CA PRO A 663 -11.57 -7.11 -13.31
C PRO A 663 -12.06 -7.26 -11.86
N LYS A 664 -13.37 -7.43 -11.67
CA LYS A 664 -13.93 -7.86 -10.38
C LYS A 664 -13.62 -9.34 -10.16
N HIS A 665 -13.11 -9.71 -8.99
CA HIS A 665 -12.91 -11.13 -8.65
C HIS A 665 -14.24 -11.87 -8.74
N HIS A 666 -14.26 -13.05 -9.36
CA HIS A 666 -15.48 -13.84 -9.58
C HIS A 666 -16.24 -14.16 -8.28
N LYS A 667 -15.55 -14.30 -7.13
CA LYS A 667 -16.17 -14.49 -5.80
C LYS A 667 -16.97 -13.27 -5.30
N LEU A 668 -16.71 -12.07 -5.83
CA LEU A 668 -17.48 -10.84 -5.59
C LEU A 668 -18.59 -10.61 -6.63
N SER A 669 -18.77 -11.54 -7.58
CA SER A 669 -19.86 -11.50 -8.56
C SER A 669 -21.09 -12.31 -8.11
N SER A 670 -20.97 -13.11 -7.04
CA SER A 670 -22.03 -13.98 -6.51
C SER A 670 -22.68 -13.45 -5.23
N THR A 671 -22.16 -12.37 -4.64
CA THR A 671 -22.95 -11.56 -3.70
C THR A 671 -24.11 -10.96 -4.48
N LEU A 672 -25.34 -11.19 -4.00
CA LEU A 672 -26.54 -10.52 -4.49
C LEU A 672 -26.30 -8.99 -4.57
N PRO A 673 -26.91 -8.27 -5.52
CA PRO A 673 -26.95 -6.82 -5.43
C PRO A 673 -27.52 -6.44 -4.06
N TYR A 674 -26.97 -5.41 -3.45
CA TYR A 674 -27.43 -4.87 -2.16
C TYR A 674 -28.96 -4.82 -2.14
N ALA A 675 -29.59 -5.37 -1.10
CA ALA A 675 -30.98 -5.04 -0.82
C ALA A 675 -31.04 -3.50 -0.77
N SER A 676 -31.84 -2.89 -1.65
CA SER A 676 -31.73 -1.47 -2.02
C SER A 676 -32.35 -0.55 -0.98
N ASN A 677 -31.99 -0.76 0.29
CA ASN A 677 -32.29 0.04 1.45
C ASN A 677 -31.11 0.98 1.75
N SER A 678 -30.57 1.64 0.70
CA SER A 678 -29.75 2.85 0.83
C SER A 678 -30.63 4.05 1.20
N SER A 679 -31.52 3.84 2.16
CA SER A 679 -32.67 4.66 2.56
C SER A 679 -33.16 4.05 3.86
N ASN A 680 -33.09 4.83 4.95
CA ASN A 680 -33.30 4.38 6.33
C ASN A 680 -32.34 3.26 6.78
N VAL A 681 -31.12 3.66 7.14
CA VAL A 681 -30.50 3.04 8.32
C VAL A 681 -31.49 3.29 9.47
N MET A 682 -32.05 2.22 10.01
CA MET A 682 -33.01 2.31 11.11
C MET A 682 -32.31 2.98 12.30
N ILE A 683 -32.89 4.04 12.86
CA ILE A 683 -32.33 4.71 14.03
C ILE A 683 -32.55 3.78 15.23
N ILE A 684 -31.55 2.94 15.51
CA ILE A 684 -31.53 2.01 16.65
C ILE A 684 -31.42 2.86 17.91
N SER A 685 -32.46 2.90 18.75
CA SER A 685 -32.42 3.66 19.99
C SER A 685 -31.54 2.95 21.04
N LYS A 686 -31.15 3.67 22.11
CA LYS A 686 -30.47 3.04 23.27
C LYS A 686 -31.28 1.86 23.84
N ILE A 687 -32.61 1.94 23.83
CA ILE A 687 -33.51 0.87 24.29
C ILE A 687 -33.41 -0.35 23.35
N ASP A 688 -33.30 -0.14 22.04
CA ASP A 688 -33.10 -1.24 21.08
C ASP A 688 -31.71 -1.87 21.24
N ILE A 689 -30.65 -1.07 21.43
CA ILE A 689 -29.29 -1.58 21.74
C ILE A 689 -29.34 -2.45 23.00
N GLU A 690 -29.98 -1.98 24.07
CA GLU A 690 -30.08 -2.76 25.32
C GLU A 690 -30.85 -4.08 25.11
N ASN A 691 -31.99 -4.05 24.42
CA ASN A 691 -32.74 -5.27 24.09
C ASN A 691 -31.90 -6.26 23.26
N ILE A 692 -31.11 -5.78 22.30
CA ILE A 692 -30.21 -6.61 21.49
C ILE A 692 -29.13 -7.26 22.38
N VAL A 693 -28.54 -6.51 23.30
CA VAL A 693 -27.50 -7.00 24.24
C VAL A 693 -28.09 -8.00 25.24
N ILE A 694 -29.29 -7.75 25.77
CA ILE A 694 -30.01 -8.69 26.64
C ILE A 694 -30.34 -9.99 25.89
N ASN A 695 -30.81 -9.91 24.64
CA ASN A 695 -31.07 -11.08 23.79
C ASN A 695 -29.78 -11.88 23.51
N ALA A 696 -28.65 -11.19 23.32
CA ALA A 696 -27.34 -11.82 23.16
C ALA A 696 -26.87 -12.54 24.44
N PHE A 697 -27.07 -11.92 25.61
CA PHE A 697 -26.80 -12.55 26.91
C PHE A 697 -27.67 -13.80 27.13
N GLN A 698 -28.99 -13.70 26.91
CA GLN A 698 -29.90 -14.84 27.01
C GLN A 698 -29.49 -15.97 26.07
N SER A 699 -29.13 -15.66 24.82
CA SER A 699 -28.66 -16.64 23.84
C SER A 699 -27.37 -17.35 24.28
N ALA A 700 -26.45 -16.64 24.93
CA ALA A 700 -25.24 -17.23 25.50
C ALA A 700 -25.54 -18.14 26.71
N ILE A 701 -26.50 -17.77 27.57
CA ILE A 701 -26.97 -18.60 28.68
C ILE A 701 -27.64 -19.89 28.17
N GLU A 702 -28.55 -19.81 27.20
CA GLU A 702 -29.18 -20.99 26.59
C GLU A 702 -28.14 -21.95 26.01
N LEU A 703 -27.13 -21.42 25.31
CA LEU A 703 -26.03 -22.19 24.74
C LEU A 703 -25.16 -22.89 25.82
N PHE A 704 -25.11 -22.36 27.04
CA PHE A 704 -24.32 -22.89 28.15
C PHE A 704 -25.09 -23.88 29.06
N LYS A 705 -26.40 -24.04 28.90
CA LYS A 705 -27.19 -25.02 29.67
C LYS A 705 -26.70 -26.47 29.55
N PRO A 706 -26.32 -27.01 28.37
CA PRO A 706 -26.01 -28.44 28.24
C PRO A 706 -24.69 -28.90 28.90
N ILE A 707 -23.80 -27.97 29.26
CA ILE A 707 -22.40 -28.26 29.63
C ILE A 707 -22.14 -28.15 31.14
N ASN A 708 -23.21 -28.08 31.94
CA ASN A 708 -23.21 -28.22 33.40
C ASN A 708 -22.31 -27.21 34.16
N ILE A 709 -22.40 -25.94 33.78
CA ILE A 709 -21.71 -24.81 34.44
C ILE A 709 -22.53 -24.30 35.64
N GLU A 710 -22.84 -25.22 36.56
CA GLU A 710 -23.70 -24.95 37.72
C GLU A 710 -23.07 -23.95 38.70
N GLU A 711 -21.73 -23.95 38.85
CA GLU A 711 -21.01 -23.12 39.82
C GLU A 711 -21.09 -21.59 39.60
N ILE A 712 -21.63 -21.08 38.49
CA ILE A 712 -21.82 -19.61 38.35
C ILE A 712 -23.00 -19.11 39.20
N SER A 713 -24.04 -19.93 39.45
CA SER A 713 -25.13 -19.58 40.37
C SER A 713 -24.93 -20.24 41.74
N SER A 714 -24.95 -19.43 42.79
CA SER A 714 -24.78 -19.89 44.18
C SER A 714 -26.07 -20.40 44.83
N SER A 715 -27.16 -20.45 44.07
CA SER A 715 -28.47 -21.00 44.42
C SER A 715 -29.33 -21.15 43.13
N GLU A 716 -30.59 -21.57 43.27
CA GLU A 716 -31.55 -21.83 42.18
C GLU A 716 -31.99 -20.59 41.37
N THR A 717 -31.43 -19.41 41.65
CA THR A 717 -31.71 -18.17 40.91
C THR A 717 -30.87 -18.06 39.63
N SER A 718 -31.51 -17.72 38.51
CA SER A 718 -30.84 -17.46 37.23
C SER A 718 -29.83 -16.31 37.33
N ILE A 719 -28.65 -16.51 36.74
CA ILE A 719 -27.57 -15.53 36.65
C ILE A 719 -28.06 -14.29 35.89
N SER A 720 -27.88 -13.11 36.48
CA SER A 720 -28.23 -11.84 35.81
C SER A 720 -27.03 -11.25 35.06
N ILE A 721 -27.32 -10.43 34.05
CA ILE A 721 -26.29 -9.69 33.30
C ILE A 721 -25.46 -8.76 34.21
N ASN A 722 -26.07 -8.24 35.28
CA ASN A 722 -25.40 -7.44 36.31
C ASN A 722 -24.44 -8.29 37.14
N ASP A 723 -24.91 -9.40 37.72
CA ASP A 723 -24.08 -10.32 38.53
C ASP A 723 -22.89 -10.88 37.73
N LEU A 724 -23.09 -11.23 36.45
CA LEU A 724 -21.99 -11.61 35.57
C LEU A 724 -20.98 -10.48 35.40
N SER A 725 -21.44 -9.25 35.16
CA SER A 725 -20.56 -8.10 34.89
C SER A 725 -19.82 -7.65 36.15
N ASP A 726 -20.47 -7.68 37.32
CA ASP A 726 -19.85 -7.44 38.63
C ASP A 726 -18.77 -8.49 38.94
N LYS A 727 -19.01 -9.77 38.60
CA LYS A 727 -18.03 -10.86 38.75
C LYS A 727 -16.83 -10.68 37.81
N VAL A 728 -17.08 -10.28 36.56
CA VAL A 728 -16.01 -9.98 35.59
C VAL A 728 -15.17 -8.80 36.04
N SER A 729 -15.78 -7.65 36.37
CA SER A 729 -15.05 -6.43 36.74
C SER A 729 -14.07 -6.67 37.88
N ARG A 730 -14.53 -7.26 38.99
CA ARG A 730 -13.68 -7.57 40.16
C ARG A 730 -12.48 -8.45 39.79
N HIS A 731 -12.67 -9.50 39.00
CA HIS A 731 -11.59 -10.39 38.58
C HIS A 731 -10.62 -9.74 37.58
N LEU A 732 -11.04 -8.68 36.88
CA LEU A 732 -10.17 -7.92 36.00
C LEU A 732 -9.40 -6.84 36.78
N ASP A 733 -10.02 -6.10 37.69
CA ASP A 733 -9.32 -5.09 38.51
C ASP A 733 -8.11 -5.69 39.27
N ASP A 734 -8.26 -6.87 39.88
CA ASP A 734 -7.18 -7.63 40.52
C ASP A 734 -6.01 -7.96 39.55
N PHE A 735 -6.35 -8.26 38.29
CA PHE A 735 -5.39 -8.56 37.22
C PHE A 735 -4.61 -7.30 36.79
N TRP A 736 -5.29 -6.16 36.70
CA TRP A 736 -4.70 -4.88 36.29
C TRP A 736 -3.74 -4.29 37.34
N ILE A 737 -4.04 -4.44 38.62
CA ILE A 737 -3.10 -4.11 39.72
C ILE A 737 -1.83 -4.98 39.65
N THR A 738 -1.97 -6.24 39.23
CA THR A 738 -0.84 -7.18 39.17
C THR A 738 0.09 -6.87 37.98
N GLU A 739 -0.44 -6.66 36.77
CA GLU A 739 0.39 -6.40 35.57
C GLU A 739 1.14 -5.06 35.64
N ASP A 740 0.54 -3.98 36.17
CA ASP A 740 1.19 -2.67 36.19
C ASP A 740 2.39 -2.61 37.17
N SER A 741 2.47 -3.56 38.12
CA SER A 741 3.63 -3.76 38.99
C SER A 741 4.84 -4.40 38.26
N SER A 742 4.59 -5.13 37.17
CA SER A 742 5.62 -5.69 36.30
C SER A 742 5.89 -4.75 35.11
N ARG A 743 7.03 -4.07 35.13
CA ARG A 743 7.56 -3.31 33.98
C ARG A 743 7.63 -4.18 32.73
N ASP A 744 7.56 -3.55 31.56
CA ASP A 744 7.42 -4.12 30.20
C ASP A 744 8.52 -5.09 29.70
N ASP A 745 9.23 -5.79 30.59
CA ASP A 745 10.32 -6.72 30.29
C ASP A 745 9.91 -8.17 30.67
N LYS A 746 9.79 -9.04 29.66
CA LYS A 746 9.81 -10.54 29.72
C LYS A 746 8.57 -11.33 30.16
N ASN A 747 7.35 -10.76 30.13
CA ASN A 747 6.10 -11.54 30.19
C ASN A 747 5.31 -11.54 28.87
N SER A 748 5.99 -11.85 27.77
CA SER A 748 5.36 -12.44 26.60
C SER A 748 4.85 -13.85 26.95
N ASP A 749 3.56 -13.96 27.26
CA ASP A 749 2.88 -15.24 27.55
C ASP A 749 3.11 -16.21 26.37
N PHE A 750 4.02 -17.17 26.56
CA PHE A 750 4.55 -18.12 25.57
C PHE A 750 5.46 -17.55 24.46
N ALA A 751 6.59 -16.96 24.84
CA ALA A 751 7.75 -16.79 23.95
C ALA A 751 8.42 -18.13 23.55
N THR A 752 7.76 -18.91 22.70
CA THR A 752 8.36 -19.85 21.72
C THR A 752 7.36 -20.15 20.57
N GLU A 753 6.64 -19.14 20.09
CA GLU A 753 6.02 -19.17 18.75
C GLU A 753 6.59 -18.03 17.90
N SER A 754 7.89 -18.15 17.60
CA SER A 754 8.53 -17.40 16.52
C SER A 754 7.89 -17.77 15.19
N ASP A 755 7.65 -16.78 14.32
CA ASP A 755 7.32 -17.00 12.90
C ASP A 755 8.58 -17.35 12.06
N ASP A 756 9.74 -17.49 12.71
CA ASP A 756 11.04 -17.84 12.14
C ASP A 756 11.17 -19.33 11.74
N GLU A 757 10.16 -19.92 11.09
CA GLU A 757 10.43 -20.94 10.07
C GLU A 757 10.64 -20.21 8.72
N LEU A 758 11.80 -19.55 8.63
CA LEU A 758 12.32 -19.11 7.35
C LEU A 758 12.59 -20.35 6.49
N ASP A 759 11.79 -20.56 5.46
CA ASP A 759 12.15 -21.45 4.35
C ASP A 759 13.48 -20.93 3.77
N ASN A 760 14.54 -21.72 3.95
CA ASN A 760 15.91 -21.29 3.68
C ASN A 760 16.22 -21.34 2.19
N ASP A 761 15.84 -20.29 1.46
CA ASP A 761 16.25 -20.05 0.07
C ASP A 761 16.73 -18.60 -0.11
N ASP A 762 17.91 -18.33 0.46
CA ASP A 762 19.01 -17.57 -0.16
C ASP A 762 18.60 -16.68 -1.39
N ASN A 763 18.65 -15.33 -1.37
CA ASN A 763 18.69 -14.53 -2.63
C ASN A 763 19.13 -13.05 -2.48
N THR A 764 20.19 -12.64 -3.22
CA THR A 764 20.56 -11.22 -3.38
C THR A 764 20.15 -10.70 -4.76
N ASP A 765 19.22 -9.75 -4.81
CA ASP A 765 18.95 -8.95 -6.02
C ASP A 765 20.22 -8.19 -6.45
N GLU A 766 20.64 -8.35 -7.71
CA GLU A 766 21.55 -7.40 -8.37
C GLU A 766 20.77 -6.19 -8.96
N TYR A 767 21.49 -5.09 -9.16
CA TYR A 767 20.96 -3.75 -9.40
C TYR A 767 19.96 -3.63 -10.56
N MET A 768 18.72 -3.26 -10.21
CA MET A 768 17.97 -2.29 -11.03
C MET A 768 18.72 -0.95 -10.95
N THR A 769 19.47 -0.61 -12.01
CA THR A 769 20.09 0.71 -12.14
C THR A 769 19.00 1.78 -12.16
N LEU A 770 18.88 2.54 -11.06
CA LEU A 770 18.20 3.83 -11.12
C LEU A 770 18.98 4.69 -12.11
N ASN A 771 18.33 5.11 -13.20
CA ASN A 771 18.84 6.17 -14.06
C ASN A 771 18.70 7.54 -13.36
N SER A 772 19.37 7.71 -12.22
CA SER A 772 19.97 9.00 -11.88
C SER A 772 20.97 9.30 -12.98
N SER A 773 20.87 10.47 -13.62
CA SER A 773 21.58 10.76 -14.85
C SER A 773 23.10 10.68 -14.66
N PHE A 774 23.73 9.73 -15.36
CA PHE A 774 25.18 9.62 -15.46
C PHE A 774 25.68 10.62 -16.51
N ASP A 775 25.36 11.90 -16.30
CA ASP A 775 25.65 13.00 -17.22
C ASP A 775 27.15 13.28 -17.27
N THR A 776 27.78 12.74 -18.31
CA THR A 776 29.05 13.18 -18.92
C THR A 776 30.05 13.81 -17.96
N ILE A 777 30.98 12.97 -17.50
CA ILE A 777 32.25 13.38 -16.91
C ILE A 777 33.34 12.95 -17.89
N ASP A 778 33.76 13.88 -18.73
CA ASP A 778 34.81 13.69 -19.74
C ASP A 778 36.22 13.66 -19.10
N ASP A 779 36.51 12.63 -18.30
CA ASP A 779 37.88 12.23 -17.94
C ASP A 779 37.95 10.77 -17.43
N VAL A 780 37.28 9.85 -18.13
CA VAL A 780 37.33 8.41 -17.80
C VAL A 780 38.63 7.80 -18.30
N ARG A 781 39.63 7.72 -17.42
CA ARG A 781 40.70 6.72 -17.57
C ARG A 781 40.18 5.37 -17.13
N GLU A 782 40.18 4.41 -18.04
CA GLU A 782 39.91 3.02 -17.72
C GLU A 782 40.94 2.51 -16.69
N CYS A 783 40.43 1.96 -15.59
CA CYS A 783 41.20 1.18 -14.65
C CYS A 783 40.31 0.02 -14.22
N ASP A 784 40.65 -1.18 -14.67
CA ASP A 784 39.92 -2.40 -14.30
C ASP A 784 40.07 -2.68 -12.80
N THR A 785 39.01 -3.23 -12.21
CA THR A 785 38.85 -3.63 -10.80
C THR A 785 38.68 -2.48 -9.78
N GLY A 786 37.82 -2.74 -8.78
CA GLY A 786 37.76 -1.96 -7.54
C GLY A 786 36.69 -0.85 -7.47
N PHE A 787 36.66 -0.19 -6.31
CA PHE A 787 35.73 0.88 -5.98
C PHE A 787 35.91 2.11 -6.89
N ARG A 788 34.80 2.66 -7.41
CA ARG A 788 34.78 3.97 -8.06
C ARG A 788 34.93 5.09 -7.03
N LEU A 789 36.18 5.36 -6.64
CA LEU A 789 36.56 6.62 -6.01
C LEU A 789 36.73 7.69 -7.09
N VAL A 790 36.25 8.90 -6.83
CA VAL A 790 36.32 10.03 -7.77
C VAL A 790 37.24 11.11 -7.22
N ASP A 791 37.99 11.77 -8.10
CA ASP A 791 38.94 12.82 -7.71
C ASP A 791 38.24 14.19 -7.53
N ASN A 792 37.25 14.47 -8.37
CA ASN A 792 36.38 15.65 -8.30
C ASN A 792 34.94 15.25 -8.56
N VAL A 793 33.99 15.99 -8.00
CA VAL A 793 32.54 15.83 -8.20
C VAL A 793 31.94 17.22 -8.44
N LYS A 794 31.00 17.33 -9.39
CA LYS A 794 30.25 18.59 -9.65
C LYS A 794 29.56 19.03 -8.34
N GLU A 795 29.61 20.31 -7.98
CA GLU A 795 29.16 20.78 -6.65
C GLU A 795 27.71 20.37 -6.32
N GLU A 796 26.82 20.38 -7.33
CA GLU A 796 25.44 19.91 -7.30
C GLU A 796 25.25 18.48 -6.75
N PHE A 797 26.23 17.59 -6.97
CA PHE A 797 26.20 16.20 -6.51
C PHE A 797 27.08 15.92 -5.29
N SER A 798 27.88 16.90 -4.83
CA SER A 798 28.86 16.73 -3.73
C SER A 798 28.26 16.07 -2.48
N GLN A 799 27.03 16.45 -2.11
CA GLN A 799 26.28 15.92 -0.99
C GLN A 799 26.05 14.39 -1.01
N ASN A 800 26.07 13.76 -2.19
CA ASN A 800 25.90 12.31 -2.36
C ASN A 800 27.18 11.50 -2.11
N TYR A 801 28.28 12.17 -1.75
CA TYR A 801 29.58 11.56 -1.53
C TYR A 801 30.09 11.83 -0.11
N PHE A 802 30.93 10.93 0.37
CA PHE A 802 31.81 11.15 1.51
C PHE A 802 33.17 11.66 1.02
N HIS A 803 33.73 12.65 1.72
CA HIS A 803 35.14 12.99 1.57
C HIS A 803 35.96 12.00 2.39
N ILE A 804 36.83 11.23 1.73
CA ILE A 804 37.77 10.31 2.38
C ILE A 804 39.22 10.70 2.06
N ASN A 805 40.14 10.32 2.94
CA ASN A 805 41.58 10.53 2.75
C ASN A 805 42.26 9.19 2.46
N VAL A 806 42.75 9.00 1.23
CA VAL A 806 43.43 7.79 0.79
C VAL A 806 44.88 8.14 0.47
N ASN A 807 45.82 7.61 1.25
CA ASN A 807 47.26 7.84 1.11
C ASN A 807 47.65 9.33 1.02
N GLY A 808 47.02 10.18 1.84
CA GLY A 808 47.22 11.63 1.87
C GLY A 808 46.39 12.44 0.86
N ASN A 809 45.75 11.77 -0.11
CA ASN A 809 44.93 12.42 -1.13
C ASN A 809 43.45 12.41 -0.73
N LYS A 810 42.79 13.57 -0.87
CA LYS A 810 41.32 13.64 -0.78
C LYS A 810 40.70 12.95 -1.99
N LYS A 811 39.73 12.07 -1.74
CA LYS A 811 38.92 11.38 -2.76
C LYS A 811 37.44 11.40 -2.34
N TYR A 812 36.55 11.21 -3.29
CA TYR A 812 35.11 11.15 -3.09
C TYR A 812 34.61 9.71 -3.22
N LEU A 813 33.89 9.22 -2.21
CA LEU A 813 33.24 7.90 -2.19
C LEU A 813 31.72 8.08 -2.18
N HIS A 814 31.01 7.56 -3.18
CA HIS A 814 29.56 7.70 -3.24
C HIS A 814 28.86 6.95 -2.09
N LYS A 815 27.87 7.57 -1.44
CA LYS A 815 27.23 7.05 -0.22
C LYS A 815 26.54 5.70 -0.40
N GLN A 816 25.90 5.46 -1.55
CA GLN A 816 25.32 4.14 -1.86
C GLN A 816 26.40 3.04 -2.03
N THR A 817 27.61 3.42 -2.44
CA THR A 817 28.75 2.50 -2.56
C THR A 817 29.37 2.21 -1.19
N ALA A 818 29.35 3.17 -0.27
CA ALA A 818 29.68 2.95 1.14
C ALA A 818 28.68 2.01 1.84
N CYS A 819 27.39 2.08 1.52
CA CYS A 819 26.38 1.13 2.03
C CYS A 819 26.74 -0.32 1.64
N TRP A 820 27.11 -0.53 0.37
CA TRP A 820 27.51 -1.84 -0.13
C TRP A 820 28.77 -2.36 0.58
N TYR A 821 29.80 -1.52 0.74
CA TYR A 821 31.04 -1.87 1.45
C TYR A 821 30.77 -2.42 2.86
N LEU A 822 30.00 -1.70 3.68
CA LEU A 822 29.79 -2.03 5.08
C LEU A 822 28.78 -3.18 5.32
N GLN A 823 28.11 -3.65 4.26
CA GLN A 823 27.13 -4.75 4.35
C GLN A 823 27.57 -6.06 3.69
N ASN A 824 28.59 -6.08 2.83
CA ASN A 824 29.05 -7.31 2.15
C ASN A 824 29.32 -8.49 3.12
N ASP A 825 30.05 -8.25 4.20
CA ASP A 825 30.41 -9.29 5.19
C ASP A 825 29.27 -9.61 6.19
N ARG A 826 28.11 -8.93 6.10
CA ARG A 826 26.99 -9.05 7.06
C ARG A 826 25.65 -9.45 6.46
N CYS A 827 25.49 -9.38 5.14
CA CYS A 827 24.22 -9.61 4.43
C CYS A 827 24.38 -10.60 3.27
N SER A 828 24.94 -11.78 3.53
CA SER A 828 25.09 -12.86 2.55
C SER A 828 23.99 -13.93 2.68
N LEU A 829 22.93 -13.77 1.91
CA LEU A 829 21.95 -14.82 1.59
C LEU A 829 21.67 -14.75 0.08
N SER A 830 22.14 -15.71 -0.74
CA SER A 830 22.05 -15.65 -2.22
C SER A 830 21.99 -16.99 -2.98
N SER A 831 20.88 -17.30 -3.68
CA SER A 831 20.71 -18.54 -4.45
C SER A 831 20.85 -18.38 -5.96
N ASP A 832 20.87 -17.15 -6.52
CA ASP A 832 20.99 -17.01 -7.97
C ASP A 832 22.22 -17.75 -8.50
N ARG A 833 21.96 -18.50 -9.57
CA ARG A 833 22.89 -19.44 -10.20
C ARG A 833 23.92 -18.71 -11.05
N LEU A 834 23.65 -17.46 -11.45
CA LEU A 834 24.60 -16.60 -12.16
C LEU A 834 25.67 -16.03 -11.22
N THR A 835 25.27 -15.48 -10.06
CA THR A 835 26.17 -14.80 -9.11
C THR A 835 27.27 -15.74 -8.57
N ARG A 836 26.95 -17.04 -8.43
CA ARG A 836 27.90 -18.10 -8.03
C ARG A 836 29.11 -18.24 -8.97
N VAL A 837 29.03 -17.79 -10.23
CA VAL A 837 30.16 -17.80 -11.18
C VAL A 837 31.06 -16.57 -11.02
N GLN A 838 30.51 -15.44 -10.57
CA GLN A 838 31.24 -14.17 -10.45
C GLN A 838 31.90 -13.99 -9.08
N GLY A 839 31.27 -14.44 -7.99
CA GLY A 839 31.73 -14.21 -6.62
C GLY A 839 33.15 -14.71 -6.32
N SER A 840 33.63 -15.75 -7.02
CA SER A 840 34.99 -16.27 -6.84
C SER A 840 36.11 -15.28 -7.20
N PHE A 841 35.81 -14.21 -7.97
CA PHE A 841 36.80 -13.24 -8.42
C PHE A 841 37.08 -12.14 -7.37
N PHE A 842 36.12 -11.85 -6.48
CA PHE A 842 36.16 -10.65 -5.63
C PHE A 842 36.78 -10.86 -4.24
N ASN A 843 36.86 -12.08 -3.71
CA ASN A 843 37.39 -12.32 -2.36
C ASN A 843 38.86 -11.88 -2.18
N LYS A 844 39.65 -11.86 -3.26
CA LYS A 844 41.04 -11.31 -3.26
C LYS A 844 41.11 -9.78 -3.11
N ILE A 845 39.99 -9.08 -3.28
CA ILE A 845 39.93 -7.61 -3.20
C ILE A 845 39.61 -7.15 -1.76
N HIS A 846 38.87 -7.95 -0.97
CA HIS A 846 38.60 -7.65 0.44
C HIS A 846 39.89 -7.57 1.29
N GLU A 847 40.84 -8.51 1.13
CA GLU A 847 42.12 -8.49 1.86
C GLU A 847 42.92 -7.20 1.58
N LEU A 848 43.03 -6.80 0.31
CA LEU A 848 43.80 -5.63 -0.11
C LEU A 848 43.21 -4.30 0.40
N ILE A 849 41.88 -4.19 0.47
CA ILE A 849 41.18 -2.98 0.93
C ILE A 849 41.22 -2.85 2.46
N ALA A 850 41.09 -3.96 3.18
CA ALA A 850 41.24 -3.98 4.64
C ALA A 850 42.66 -3.56 5.08
N GLU A 851 43.69 -3.91 4.30
CA GLU A 851 45.07 -3.48 4.52
C GLU A 851 45.27 -1.97 4.24
N LEU A 852 44.64 -1.42 3.20
CA LEU A 852 44.71 0.01 2.86
C LEU A 852 43.99 0.94 3.85
N LEU A 853 42.82 0.54 4.37
CA LEU A 853 42.04 1.39 5.29
C LEU A 853 42.55 1.36 6.74
N ARG A 854 43.18 0.26 7.18
CA ARG A 854 43.77 0.14 8.53
C ARG A 854 45.00 1.02 8.77
N VAL A 855 45.56 1.65 7.74
CA VAL A 855 46.72 2.57 7.86
C VAL A 855 46.36 3.88 8.59
N GLN A 856 45.07 4.19 8.82
CA GLN A 856 44.66 5.34 9.64
C GLN A 856 44.72 5.08 11.16
N VAL A 857 45.89 4.67 11.67
CA VAL A 857 46.23 4.77 13.10
C VAL A 857 47.50 5.62 13.23
N ILE A 858 47.46 6.61 14.12
CA ILE A 858 48.49 7.65 14.22
C ILE A 858 49.79 7.07 14.80
N PRO A 859 50.97 7.26 14.15
CA PRO A 859 52.26 6.90 14.74
C PRO A 859 52.61 7.90 15.85
N GLY A 860 52.17 7.61 17.08
CA GLY A 860 52.16 8.58 18.18
C GLY A 860 52.25 8.02 19.61
N SER A 861 52.61 6.74 19.79
CA SER A 861 52.93 6.17 21.11
C SER A 861 54.01 5.11 20.99
N ILE A 862 54.83 4.97 22.04
CA ILE A 862 55.93 4.00 22.10
C ILE A 862 55.34 2.66 22.53
N CYS A 863 55.39 1.66 21.64
CA CYS A 863 55.16 0.25 21.97
C CYS A 863 56.52 -0.48 22.10
N ASP A 864 56.54 -1.50 22.95
CA ASP A 864 57.76 -2.22 23.34
C ASP A 864 58.12 -3.31 22.31
N GLU A 865 59.39 -3.72 22.21
CA GLU A 865 59.84 -4.68 21.19
C GLU A 865 59.24 -6.10 21.38
N SER A 866 58.65 -6.37 22.54
CA SER A 866 57.95 -7.62 22.87
C SER A 866 56.64 -7.81 22.11
N GLU A 867 55.81 -6.76 21.98
CA GLU A 867 54.50 -6.85 21.32
C GLU A 867 54.65 -7.16 19.82
N LEU A 868 55.70 -6.64 19.18
CA LEU A 868 56.00 -6.88 17.77
C LEU A 868 56.36 -8.34 17.49
N ALA A 869 56.99 -9.03 18.45
CA ALA A 869 57.29 -10.46 18.36
C ALA A 869 56.02 -11.31 18.44
N GLU A 870 55.12 -11.01 19.37
CA GLU A 870 53.87 -11.75 19.56
C GLU A 870 52.93 -11.63 18.35
N VAL A 871 52.76 -10.43 17.79
CA VAL A 871 52.01 -10.20 16.53
C VAL A 871 52.61 -10.97 15.36
N THR A 872 53.94 -11.05 15.28
CA THR A 872 54.66 -11.82 14.26
C THR A 872 54.44 -13.33 14.40
N GLU A 873 54.39 -13.85 15.62
CA GLU A 873 54.10 -15.26 15.89
C GLU A 873 52.63 -15.63 15.62
N ILE A 874 51.69 -14.79 16.02
CA ILE A 874 50.25 -14.95 15.70
C ILE A 874 50.06 -15.02 14.18
N THR A 875 50.70 -14.13 13.42
CA THR A 875 50.60 -14.10 11.95
C THR A 875 51.26 -15.34 11.32
N ARG A 876 52.35 -15.86 11.90
CA ARG A 876 52.98 -17.14 11.50
C ARG A 876 52.04 -18.32 11.69
N ASN A 877 51.36 -18.39 12.83
CA ASN A 877 50.46 -19.50 13.16
C ASN A 877 49.14 -19.41 12.36
N HIS A 878 48.65 -18.21 12.06
CA HIS A 878 47.50 -18.04 11.15
C HIS A 878 47.85 -18.51 9.72
N LYS A 879 49.03 -18.16 9.18
CA LYS A 879 49.50 -18.65 7.87
C LYS A 879 49.74 -20.17 7.83
N LYS A 880 50.04 -20.83 8.96
CA LYS A 880 50.02 -22.31 9.04
C LYS A 880 48.59 -22.86 8.95
N SER A 881 47.64 -22.27 9.67
CA SER A 881 46.24 -22.71 9.69
C SER A 881 45.58 -22.65 8.30
N VAL A 882 45.74 -21.52 7.59
CA VAL A 882 45.24 -21.36 6.22
C VAL A 882 45.81 -22.43 5.28
N LYS A 883 47.11 -22.74 5.39
CA LYS A 883 47.76 -23.74 4.54
C LYS A 883 47.31 -25.18 4.84
N SER A 884 46.93 -25.48 6.08
CA SER A 884 46.28 -26.74 6.43
C SER A 884 44.87 -26.86 5.81
N LEU A 885 44.10 -25.76 5.80
CA LEU A 885 42.78 -25.72 5.18
C LEU A 885 42.84 -25.84 3.65
N GLU A 886 43.85 -25.27 2.99
CA GLU A 886 44.09 -25.50 1.56
C GLU A 886 44.41 -26.97 1.25
N ILE A 887 45.12 -27.69 2.12
CA ILE A 887 45.41 -29.13 1.93
C ILE A 887 44.13 -29.96 2.09
N ILE A 888 43.30 -29.66 3.10
CA ILE A 888 42.00 -30.33 3.32
C ILE A 888 41.01 -30.06 2.17
N ARG A 889 41.13 -28.92 1.48
CA ARG A 889 40.28 -28.54 0.34
C ARG A 889 40.73 -29.14 -1.01
N ASN A 890 41.89 -29.78 -1.06
CA ASN A 890 42.44 -30.45 -2.25
C ASN A 890 42.54 -31.99 -2.06
N GLN A 891 41.77 -32.54 -1.11
CA GLN A 891 41.50 -33.97 -0.92
C GLN A 891 40.00 -34.25 -1.11
#